data_AF-A0AAW5YQR9-F1
#
_entry.id   AF-A0AAW5YQR9-F1
#
_cell.length_a   1.000
_cell.length_b   1.000
_cell.length_c   1.000
_cell.angle_alpha   90.00
_cell.angle_beta   90.00
_cell.angle_gamma   90.00
#
_symmetry.space_group_name_H-M   'P 1'
#
loop_
_entity.id
_entity.type
_entity.pdbx_description
1 polymer ?
#
loop_
_entity_poly.entity_id
_entity_poly.type
_entity_poly.pdbx_seq_one_letter_code
_entity_poly.pdbx_strand_id
1 'polypeptide(L)'
;MATIKTKPLLSYHSHDDVDSDYWRELGTTIDQINDISANEIIIDLRLETLIYKMTLEHLKELAKEYGIEIEKDASKEHIYSSFKILEINQKIELLLLHDFLNRKKRAIDEIYTLKGKSTKNLQASLARLKHLFVQSPKRLMEAYTYFLWNEKGSGTVYTLSTKIKFKELIKLTTEYRNSFVDELYKKTGKNNHYKVYSYMELQGESLIINIHKQIGDTPKPDFDGAIRNKEVSSILLKIDIENSLIEIKGANKTDETAITSYLEETYSLNASYVKRDVFKNYDPAAITEAFSTGNAVKKSPKLDFLITKISFRSSLLKRSPKLSFELDNESIWSSVMDASGYGILKIRSIKDVESLTAKVKNKKRIIRSNILQNGNVIFSFDDSRMEKDIRESFIDNFYNLFGIPMFQEVSNQFYVEGKADKLDYVMSLSNASILEEGDREVFKELIDKKLILEEKSLILTCKGCKDVTEKEDIDYDISSFTCECGESKCTHKSKSILKIDLKKASRFIKTKIGSILKEVGYTDKPSISTISINESKHEFISYHNNNEIVQLFITSDYIRPSFVKRLSTMMIPTIIITLGMSEEKIQSLNDQGLFPINFGKIYYLKGNDLKEELLEVIQRIKLQSKTKVSEAADHAYMSLKMIPEEPEEIKESYNDKIFEDDVFALLKDIIPNAEKWGKEKSGKAYPEGIFAISSKNVNKPNSTMIKRVFSYDCKLTRSDDGYNLGRDQKRQAFEYVEKLNDNDYVSSFSSKNELTAHIFICNKFQEKQKEGMRDYFNEALGEEYNTIPCFIDLESLLYLHECYRENVEHLHANRNLFYEKLILLFKKEIINKKEIDKIFEKALDKDLKENEILDTKKVTKTFKEY
;
A
#
# COMPACT_ATOMS: atom_id res chain seq x y z
N MET A 1 12.74 15.83 -39.70
CA MET A 1 13.19 14.91 -38.63
C MET A 1 12.90 13.48 -39.06
N ALA A 2 13.93 12.77 -39.50
CA ALA A 2 13.82 11.40 -39.96
C ALA A 2 13.52 10.48 -38.76
N THR A 3 12.50 9.64 -38.88
CA THR A 3 12.23 8.57 -37.93
C THR A 3 13.38 7.56 -38.05
N ILE A 4 14.31 7.56 -37.09
CA ILE A 4 15.41 6.60 -37.05
C ILE A 4 14.78 5.21 -36.87
N LYS A 5 14.77 4.40 -37.93
CA LYS A 5 14.45 2.97 -37.86
C LYS A 5 15.71 2.28 -37.31
N THR A 6 15.81 2.12 -35.99
CA THR A 6 16.91 1.37 -35.39
C THR A 6 16.81 -0.11 -35.76
N LYS A 7 17.91 -0.68 -36.27
CA LYS A 7 18.02 -2.11 -36.53
C LYS A 7 18.09 -2.86 -35.18
N PRO A 8 17.38 -3.99 -35.00
CA PRO A 8 17.54 -4.80 -33.79
C PRO A 8 18.98 -5.29 -33.63
N LEU A 9 19.42 -5.49 -32.38
CA LEU A 9 20.75 -6.02 -32.06
C LEU A 9 21.02 -7.39 -32.72
N LEU A 10 19.96 -8.15 -33.03
CA LEU A 10 19.99 -9.39 -33.82
C LEU A 10 20.52 -9.26 -35.24
N SER A 11 20.51 -8.06 -35.82
CA SER A 11 20.86 -7.82 -37.22
C SER A 11 22.37 -7.70 -37.45
N TYR A 12 23.18 -7.69 -36.40
CA TYR A 12 24.63 -7.44 -36.47
C TYR A 12 25.40 -8.76 -36.43
N HIS A 13 25.80 -9.27 -37.60
CA HIS A 13 26.54 -10.52 -37.74
C HIS A 13 27.96 -10.33 -38.27
N SER A 14 28.16 -9.34 -39.15
CA SER A 14 29.48 -8.94 -39.66
C SER A 14 29.98 -7.66 -38.99
N HIS A 15 31.29 -7.44 -39.03
CA HIS A 15 31.91 -6.17 -38.65
C HIS A 15 31.47 -5.02 -39.57
N ASP A 16 31.14 -5.31 -40.83
CA ASP A 16 30.62 -4.30 -41.77
C ASP A 16 29.26 -3.73 -41.36
N ASP A 17 28.52 -4.46 -40.51
CA ASP A 17 27.23 -4.01 -40.00
C ASP A 17 27.38 -3.06 -38.81
N VAL A 18 28.55 -2.96 -38.18
CA VAL A 18 28.75 -2.23 -36.92
C VAL A 18 28.70 -0.72 -37.16
N ASP A 19 27.70 -0.07 -36.59
CA ASP A 19 27.47 1.37 -36.63
C ASP A 19 27.27 1.95 -35.22
N SER A 20 26.99 3.25 -35.11
CA SER A 20 26.69 3.88 -33.81
C SER A 20 25.45 3.27 -33.15
N ASP A 21 24.46 2.82 -33.92
CA ASP A 21 23.24 2.19 -33.39
C ASP A 21 23.56 0.87 -32.70
N TYR A 22 24.47 0.04 -33.23
CA TYR A 22 24.95 -1.17 -32.55
C TYR A 22 25.45 -0.88 -31.13
N TRP A 23 26.28 0.15 -30.97
CA TRP A 23 26.84 0.54 -29.68
C TRP A 23 25.80 1.16 -28.73
N ARG A 24 24.82 1.90 -29.26
CA ARG A 24 23.67 2.39 -28.47
C ARG A 24 22.82 1.24 -27.95
N GLU A 25 22.52 0.27 -28.79
CA GLU A 25 21.72 -0.91 -28.44
C GLU A 25 22.44 -1.81 -27.40
N LEU A 26 23.78 -1.84 -27.39
CA LEU A 26 24.55 -2.48 -26.30
C LEU A 26 24.59 -1.68 -24.99
N GLY A 27 24.02 -0.47 -24.98
CA GLY A 27 23.97 0.43 -23.83
C GLY A 27 25.32 1.07 -23.49
N THR A 28 26.12 1.39 -24.50
CA THR A 28 27.38 2.14 -24.33
C THR A 28 27.18 3.64 -24.57
N THR A 29 28.12 4.44 -24.08
CA THR A 29 28.14 5.91 -24.17
C THR A 29 28.70 6.44 -25.50
N ILE A 30 28.36 5.78 -26.61
CA ILE A 30 28.87 6.11 -27.96
C ILE A 30 28.67 7.57 -28.36
N ASP A 31 27.51 8.17 -28.04
CA ASP A 31 27.24 9.57 -28.39
C ASP A 31 28.20 10.51 -27.66
N GLN A 32 28.42 10.30 -26.36
CA GLN A 32 29.40 11.09 -25.59
C GLN A 32 30.84 10.86 -26.07
N ILE A 33 31.19 9.64 -26.47
CA ILE A 33 32.53 9.31 -26.99
C ILE A 33 32.75 9.94 -28.36
N ASN A 34 31.72 9.97 -29.21
CA ASN A 34 31.77 10.64 -30.52
C ASN A 34 31.85 12.17 -30.37
N ASP A 35 31.12 12.76 -29.43
CA ASP A 35 31.15 14.22 -29.20
C ASP A 35 32.56 14.69 -28.81
N ILE A 36 33.28 13.94 -27.98
CA ILE A 36 34.66 14.26 -27.60
C ILE A 36 35.70 13.83 -28.65
N SER A 37 35.35 12.94 -29.59
CA SER A 37 36.25 12.46 -30.65
C SER A 37 36.65 13.55 -31.64
N ALA A 38 35.91 14.66 -31.67
CA ALA A 38 36.27 15.87 -32.41
C ALA A 38 37.61 16.48 -31.95
N ASN A 39 38.07 16.14 -30.74
CA ASN A 39 39.37 16.52 -30.21
C ASN A 39 40.16 15.29 -29.76
N GLU A 40 41.06 14.81 -30.62
CA GLU A 40 41.87 13.60 -30.39
C GLU A 40 42.68 13.66 -29.09
N ILE A 41 43.10 14.85 -28.64
CA ILE A 41 43.83 15.03 -27.37
C ILE A 41 42.99 14.53 -26.18
N ILE A 42 41.67 14.74 -26.21
CA ILE A 42 40.76 14.32 -25.12
C ILE A 42 40.60 12.79 -25.13
N ILE A 43 40.55 12.18 -26.31
CA ILE A 43 40.52 10.72 -26.47
C ILE A 43 41.81 10.10 -25.92
N ASP A 44 42.96 10.67 -26.27
CA ASP A 44 44.27 10.21 -25.79
C ASP A 44 44.38 10.29 -24.25
N LEU A 45 43.92 11.37 -23.63
CA LEU A 45 43.91 11.53 -22.17
C LEU A 45 43.00 10.49 -21.47
N ARG A 46 41.83 10.18 -22.04
CA ARG A 46 40.94 9.14 -21.50
C ARG A 46 41.57 7.75 -21.65
N LEU A 47 42.19 7.50 -22.79
CA LEU A 47 42.88 6.24 -23.07
C LEU A 47 44.08 6.04 -22.13
N GLU A 48 44.85 7.09 -21.90
CA GLU A 48 45.95 7.12 -20.93
C GLU A 48 45.48 6.74 -19.53
N THR A 49 44.39 7.36 -19.07
CA THR A 49 43.81 7.07 -17.76
C THR A 49 43.37 5.61 -17.61
N LEU A 50 42.84 5.01 -18.69
CA LEU A 50 42.45 3.61 -18.73
C LEU A 50 43.66 2.68 -18.67
N ILE A 51 44.63 2.89 -19.57
CA ILE A 51 45.82 2.05 -19.75
C ILE A 51 46.69 2.07 -18.48
N TYR A 52 46.88 3.25 -17.86
CA TYR A 52 47.73 3.38 -16.68
C TYR A 52 47.22 2.55 -15.48
N LYS A 53 45.90 2.32 -15.39
CA LYS A 53 45.27 1.50 -14.35
C LYS A 53 45.44 -0.01 -14.55
N MET A 54 45.91 -0.47 -15.72
CA MET A 54 46.09 -1.89 -16.01
C MET A 54 47.47 -2.40 -15.55
N THR A 55 47.54 -3.70 -15.23
CA THR A 55 48.81 -4.37 -14.94
C THR A 55 49.62 -4.58 -16.22
N LEU A 56 50.95 -4.69 -16.09
CA LEU A 56 51.85 -4.89 -17.23
C LEU A 56 51.45 -6.12 -18.08
N GLU A 57 51.08 -7.22 -17.43
CA GLU A 57 50.65 -8.45 -18.10
C GLU A 57 49.35 -8.25 -18.90
N HIS A 58 48.34 -7.57 -18.33
CA HIS A 58 47.10 -7.29 -19.03
C HIS A 58 47.30 -6.34 -20.22
N LEU A 59 48.26 -5.42 -20.12
CA LEU A 59 48.62 -4.53 -21.23
C LEU A 59 49.28 -5.27 -22.38
N LYS A 60 50.21 -6.21 -22.08
CA LYS A 60 50.83 -7.06 -23.10
C LYS A 60 49.78 -7.92 -23.84
N GLU A 61 48.80 -8.47 -23.12
CA GLU A 61 47.69 -9.21 -23.74
C GLU A 61 46.81 -8.33 -24.62
N LEU A 62 46.44 -7.13 -24.15
CA LEU A 62 45.59 -6.21 -24.89
C LEU A 62 46.30 -5.69 -26.16
N ALA A 63 47.58 -5.33 -26.04
CA ALA A 63 48.39 -4.86 -27.16
C ALA A 63 48.49 -5.89 -28.28
N LYS A 64 48.64 -7.18 -27.92
CA LYS A 64 48.63 -8.29 -28.88
C LYS A 64 47.30 -8.39 -29.64
N GLU A 65 46.16 -8.11 -29.02
CA GLU A 65 44.86 -8.13 -29.69
C GLU A 65 44.64 -6.90 -30.61
N TYR A 66 45.40 -5.82 -30.44
CA TYR A 66 45.45 -4.67 -31.34
C TYR A 66 46.60 -4.73 -32.37
N GLY A 67 47.41 -5.79 -32.37
CA GLY A 67 48.53 -5.94 -33.29
C GLY A 67 49.72 -5.00 -33.00
N ILE A 68 49.83 -4.49 -31.77
CA ILE A 68 50.96 -3.65 -31.34
C ILE A 68 52.15 -4.56 -31.00
N GLU A 69 53.27 -4.35 -31.68
CA GLU A 69 54.54 -5.04 -31.37
C GLU A 69 55.15 -4.46 -30.08
N ILE A 70 55.45 -5.34 -29.12
CA ILE A 70 56.05 -4.97 -27.83
C ILE A 70 57.34 -5.78 -27.64
N GLU A 71 58.44 -5.08 -27.35
CA GLU A 71 59.70 -5.70 -26.95
C GLU A 71 59.54 -6.49 -25.63
N LYS A 72 60.21 -7.65 -25.52
CA LYS A 72 60.03 -8.58 -24.37
C LYS A 72 60.22 -7.91 -23.00
N ASP A 73 61.12 -6.94 -22.92
CA ASP A 73 61.53 -6.23 -21.70
C ASP A 73 61.07 -4.75 -21.66
N ALA A 74 60.08 -4.37 -22.48
CA ALA A 74 59.56 -3.00 -22.51
C ALA A 74 58.99 -2.56 -21.15
N SER A 75 59.36 -1.35 -20.72
CA SER A 75 58.79 -0.71 -19.52
C SER A 75 57.31 -0.41 -19.70
N LYS A 76 56.58 -0.23 -18.58
CA LYS A 76 55.14 0.09 -18.62
C LYS A 76 54.88 1.40 -19.37
N GLU A 77 55.79 2.37 -19.23
CA GLU A 77 55.77 3.67 -19.91
C GLU A 77 55.96 3.51 -21.42
N HIS A 78 56.87 2.62 -21.85
CA HIS A 78 57.09 2.34 -23.26
C HIS A 78 55.87 1.67 -23.89
N ILE A 79 55.31 0.65 -23.24
CA ILE A 79 54.08 -0.02 -23.70
C ILE A 79 52.91 0.96 -23.77
N TYR A 80 52.77 1.85 -22.78
CA TYR A 80 51.76 2.91 -22.80
C TYR A 80 51.92 3.82 -24.03
N SER A 81 53.15 4.25 -24.35
CA SER A 81 53.40 5.10 -25.52
C SER A 81 53.04 4.40 -26.83
N SER A 82 53.15 3.07 -26.91
CA SER A 82 52.80 2.29 -28.10
C SER A 82 51.30 2.31 -28.41
N PHE A 83 50.42 2.53 -27.42
CA PHE A 83 48.98 2.66 -27.67
C PHE A 83 48.59 4.02 -28.29
N LYS A 84 49.47 5.03 -28.24
CA LYS A 84 49.22 6.32 -28.92
C LYS A 84 49.25 6.19 -30.45
N ILE A 85 49.88 5.14 -30.96
CA ILE A 85 50.04 4.85 -32.39
C ILE A 85 48.74 4.30 -33.01
N LEU A 86 47.79 3.87 -32.20
CA LEU A 86 46.48 3.39 -32.67
C LEU A 86 45.76 4.47 -33.48
N GLU A 87 45.04 4.06 -34.52
CA GLU A 87 44.17 4.99 -35.26
C GLU A 87 43.01 5.45 -34.38
N ILE A 88 42.46 6.64 -34.65
CA ILE A 88 41.36 7.23 -33.86
C ILE A 88 40.17 6.27 -33.69
N ASN A 89 39.82 5.52 -34.74
CA ASN A 89 38.73 4.53 -34.70
C ASN A 89 39.03 3.37 -33.74
N GLN A 90 40.30 2.92 -33.67
CA GLN A 90 40.72 1.88 -32.74
C GLN A 90 40.74 2.39 -31.29
N LYS A 91 41.12 3.67 -31.08
CA LYS A 91 41.05 4.32 -29.76
C LYS A 91 39.60 4.42 -29.28
N ILE A 92 38.67 4.82 -30.16
CA ILE A 92 37.23 4.89 -29.86
C ILE A 92 36.68 3.49 -29.55
N GLU A 93 36.99 2.48 -30.36
CA GLU A 93 36.59 1.10 -30.13
C GLU A 93 37.06 0.59 -28.75
N LEU A 94 38.30 0.85 -28.37
CA LEU A 94 38.84 0.45 -27.07
C LEU A 94 38.08 1.10 -25.91
N LEU A 95 37.73 2.38 -26.03
CA LEU A 95 36.92 3.07 -25.02
C LEU A 95 35.50 2.49 -24.95
N LEU A 96 34.87 2.15 -26.08
CA LEU A 96 33.55 1.53 -26.13
C LEU A 96 33.56 0.11 -25.53
N LEU A 97 34.59 -0.68 -25.82
CA LEU A 97 34.76 -2.01 -25.22
C LEU A 97 34.98 -1.90 -23.70
N HIS A 98 35.74 -0.91 -23.24
CA HIS A 98 35.90 -0.64 -21.82
C HIS A 98 34.58 -0.24 -21.16
N ASP A 99 33.81 0.66 -21.77
CA ASP A 99 32.50 1.07 -21.28
C ASP A 99 31.51 -0.10 -21.25
N PHE A 100 31.50 -0.94 -22.29
CA PHE A 100 30.68 -2.14 -22.33
C PHE A 100 31.06 -3.14 -21.22
N LEU A 101 32.36 -3.31 -20.95
CA LEU A 101 32.89 -4.19 -19.91
C LEU A 101 32.48 -3.73 -18.50
N ASN A 102 32.32 -2.42 -18.29
CA ASN A 102 31.89 -1.87 -17.01
C ASN A 102 30.54 -2.48 -16.61
N ARG A 103 30.49 -3.02 -15.38
CA ARG A 103 29.37 -3.78 -14.80
C ARG A 103 29.09 -5.16 -15.43
N LYS A 104 29.71 -5.54 -16.55
CA LYS A 104 29.50 -6.83 -17.25
C LYS A 104 30.67 -7.81 -17.16
N LYS A 105 31.78 -7.42 -16.52
CA LYS A 105 33.04 -8.21 -16.42
C LYS A 105 32.83 -9.71 -16.16
N ARG A 106 32.05 -10.09 -15.15
CA ARG A 106 31.79 -11.50 -14.80
C ARG A 106 31.15 -12.28 -15.95
N ALA A 107 30.11 -11.71 -16.57
CA ALA A 107 29.43 -12.34 -17.71
C ALA A 107 30.39 -12.51 -18.90
N ILE A 108 31.26 -11.53 -19.15
CA ILE A 108 32.29 -11.62 -20.19
C ILE A 108 33.27 -12.76 -19.90
N ASP A 109 33.77 -12.86 -18.67
CA ASP A 109 34.74 -13.89 -18.29
C ASP A 109 34.14 -15.31 -18.39
N GLU A 110 32.88 -15.48 -17.97
CA GLU A 110 32.15 -16.75 -18.10
C GLU A 110 31.95 -17.14 -19.58
N ILE A 111 31.51 -16.20 -20.41
CA ILE A 111 31.30 -16.46 -21.85
C ILE A 111 32.59 -16.71 -22.58
N TYR A 112 33.65 -15.99 -22.23
CA TYR A 112 34.97 -16.24 -22.79
C TYR A 112 35.40 -17.68 -22.52
N THR A 113 35.14 -18.18 -21.31
CA THR A 113 35.41 -19.58 -20.95
C THR A 113 34.61 -20.54 -21.82
N LEU A 114 33.34 -20.22 -22.11
CA LEU A 114 32.45 -21.07 -22.91
C LEU A 114 32.74 -21.04 -24.43
N LYS A 115 33.15 -19.88 -24.98
CA LYS A 115 33.17 -19.63 -26.43
C LYS A 115 34.49 -19.09 -26.98
N GLY A 116 35.36 -18.52 -26.15
CA GLY A 116 36.61 -17.88 -26.58
C GLY A 116 37.89 -18.64 -26.20
N LYS A 117 37.87 -19.39 -25.08
CA LYS A 117 39.05 -20.03 -24.50
C LYS A 117 39.67 -21.12 -25.37
N SER A 118 38.85 -21.76 -26.22
CA SER A 118 39.30 -22.81 -27.14
C SER A 118 40.26 -22.29 -28.23
N THR A 119 40.25 -20.98 -28.52
CA THR A 119 41.11 -20.40 -29.56
C THR A 119 42.28 -19.61 -29.00
N LYS A 120 42.10 -18.87 -27.89
CA LYS A 120 43.18 -18.20 -27.16
C LYS A 120 42.87 -18.23 -25.66
N ASN A 121 43.91 -18.28 -24.82
CA ASN A 121 43.78 -18.25 -23.36
C ASN A 121 44.30 -16.92 -22.81
N LEU A 122 43.43 -15.91 -22.75
CA LEU A 122 43.73 -14.58 -22.21
C LEU A 122 43.30 -14.46 -20.74
N GLN A 123 43.99 -13.67 -19.93
CA GLN A 123 43.65 -13.37 -18.53
C GLN A 123 42.87 -12.06 -18.38
N ALA A 124 43.24 -11.02 -19.12
CA ALA A 124 42.65 -9.69 -19.03
C ALA A 124 41.24 -9.68 -19.63
N SER A 125 40.22 -9.31 -18.83
CA SER A 125 38.83 -9.27 -19.28
C SER A 125 38.59 -8.32 -20.47
N LEU A 126 39.36 -7.23 -20.58
CA LEU A 126 39.27 -6.31 -21.73
C LEU A 126 39.87 -6.93 -23.00
N ALA A 127 40.99 -7.66 -22.89
CA ALA A 127 41.55 -8.41 -24.01
C ALA A 127 40.64 -9.57 -24.42
N ARG A 128 40.03 -10.26 -23.45
CA ARG A 128 38.98 -11.28 -23.68
C ARG A 128 37.82 -10.70 -24.48
N LEU A 129 37.33 -9.53 -24.08
CA LEU A 129 36.23 -8.84 -24.75
C LEU A 129 36.61 -8.42 -26.18
N LYS A 130 37.80 -7.83 -26.37
CA LYS A 130 38.31 -7.49 -27.71
C LYS A 130 38.42 -8.72 -28.59
N HIS A 131 38.95 -9.82 -28.08
CA HIS A 131 39.04 -11.08 -28.81
C HIS A 131 37.66 -11.61 -29.21
N LEU A 132 36.67 -11.58 -28.31
CA LEU A 132 35.29 -11.96 -28.62
C LEU A 132 34.70 -11.05 -29.71
N PHE A 133 34.94 -9.74 -29.63
CA PHE A 133 34.48 -8.79 -30.64
C PHE A 133 35.10 -9.07 -32.01
N VAL A 134 36.43 -9.25 -32.08
CA VAL A 134 37.15 -9.56 -33.32
C VAL A 134 36.60 -10.83 -33.98
N GLN A 135 36.25 -11.86 -33.19
CA GLN A 135 35.62 -13.07 -33.73
C GLN A 135 34.26 -12.80 -34.39
N SER A 136 33.41 -12.00 -33.74
CA SER A 136 32.15 -11.50 -34.33
C SER A 136 31.50 -10.49 -33.38
N PRO A 137 30.89 -9.40 -33.90
CA PRO A 137 30.05 -8.49 -33.12
C PRO A 137 28.90 -9.21 -32.40
N LYS A 138 28.37 -10.30 -32.98
CA LYS A 138 27.35 -11.15 -32.34
C LYS A 138 27.76 -11.60 -30.94
N ARG A 139 29.06 -11.80 -30.66
CA ARG A 139 29.54 -12.24 -29.34
C ARG A 139 29.25 -11.23 -28.24
N LEU A 140 29.26 -9.94 -28.53
CA LEU A 140 28.92 -8.90 -27.56
C LEU A 140 27.42 -8.86 -27.29
N MET A 141 26.58 -9.07 -28.31
CA MET A 141 25.13 -9.27 -28.13
C MET A 141 24.84 -10.50 -27.26
N GLU A 142 25.50 -11.62 -27.52
CA GLU A 142 25.36 -12.84 -26.71
C GLU A 142 25.76 -12.55 -25.26
N ALA A 143 26.83 -11.78 -25.07
CA ALA A 143 27.30 -11.37 -23.76
C ALA A 143 26.39 -10.42 -23.02
N TYR A 144 25.78 -9.49 -23.74
CA TYR A 144 24.74 -8.63 -23.20
C TYR A 144 23.51 -9.44 -22.76
N THR A 145 23.06 -10.39 -23.59
CA THR A 145 21.91 -11.25 -23.28
C THR A 145 22.15 -12.11 -22.04
N TYR A 146 23.32 -12.72 -21.94
CA TYR A 146 23.71 -13.54 -20.79
C TYR A 146 23.87 -12.71 -19.51
N PHE A 147 24.43 -11.50 -19.64
CA PHE A 147 24.46 -10.54 -18.54
C PHE A 147 23.05 -10.28 -18.02
N LEU A 148 22.11 -9.92 -18.89
CA LEU A 148 20.70 -9.72 -18.50
C LEU A 148 20.09 -10.97 -17.84
N TRP A 149 20.42 -12.17 -18.32
CA TRP A 149 19.97 -13.44 -17.72
C TRP A 149 20.43 -13.63 -16.28
N ASN A 150 21.67 -13.25 -15.97
CA ASN A 150 22.27 -13.37 -14.64
C ASN A 150 21.89 -12.20 -13.70
N GLU A 151 21.53 -11.06 -14.28
CA GLU A 151 21.00 -9.90 -13.54
C GLU A 151 19.59 -10.13 -13.03
N LYS A 152 18.76 -10.91 -13.74
CA LYS A 152 17.41 -11.23 -13.29
C LYS A 152 17.41 -12.46 -12.39
N GLY A 153 16.71 -12.37 -11.27
CA GLY A 153 16.48 -13.49 -10.36
C GLY A 153 15.75 -14.68 -11.00
N SER A 154 15.52 -15.73 -10.23
CA SER A 154 14.87 -16.96 -10.71
C SER A 154 13.51 -16.71 -11.39
N GLY A 155 13.26 -17.42 -12.49
CA GLY A 155 12.02 -17.35 -13.26
C GLY A 155 11.06 -18.51 -13.00
N THR A 156 9.95 -18.49 -13.73
CA THR A 156 8.93 -19.54 -13.75
C THR A 156 9.42 -20.69 -14.62
N VAL A 157 9.43 -21.91 -14.08
CA VAL A 157 9.99 -23.10 -14.75
C VAL A 157 8.88 -24.05 -15.23
N TYR A 158 9.04 -24.56 -16.45
CA TYR A 158 8.17 -25.54 -17.09
C TYR A 158 8.98 -26.75 -17.54
N THR A 159 8.42 -27.95 -17.45
CA THR A 159 8.95 -29.18 -18.05
C THR A 159 8.27 -29.46 -19.38
N LEU A 160 9.06 -29.88 -20.37
CA LEU A 160 8.57 -30.25 -21.69
C LEU A 160 8.32 -31.75 -21.79
N SER A 161 7.19 -32.14 -22.38
CA SER A 161 6.87 -33.54 -22.65
C SER A 161 7.83 -34.23 -23.62
N THR A 162 8.49 -33.45 -24.49
CA THR A 162 9.36 -33.94 -25.56
C THR A 162 10.53 -33.00 -25.79
N LYS A 163 11.70 -33.55 -26.14
CA LYS A 163 12.90 -32.76 -26.47
C LYS A 163 12.75 -32.05 -27.81
N ILE A 164 13.10 -30.76 -27.85
CA ILE A 164 13.13 -29.95 -29.08
C ILE A 164 14.53 -30.07 -29.70
N LYS A 165 14.65 -30.27 -31.02
CA LYS A 165 15.95 -30.25 -31.70
C LYS A 165 16.49 -28.82 -31.74
N PHE A 166 17.77 -28.61 -31.41
CA PHE A 166 18.37 -27.27 -31.37
C PHE A 166 18.25 -26.51 -32.71
N LYS A 167 18.36 -27.20 -33.85
CA LYS A 167 18.16 -26.61 -35.19
C LYS A 167 16.77 -26.03 -35.41
N GLU A 168 15.75 -26.57 -34.77
CA GLU A 168 14.38 -26.05 -34.83
C GLU A 168 14.15 -24.98 -33.76
N LEU A 169 14.87 -25.05 -32.65
CA LEU A 169 14.81 -24.07 -31.57
C LEU A 169 15.39 -22.71 -32.00
N ILE A 170 16.53 -22.71 -32.70
CA ILE A 170 17.19 -21.47 -33.13
C ILE A 170 16.33 -20.65 -34.11
N LYS A 171 15.38 -21.30 -34.81
CA LYS A 171 14.43 -20.63 -35.71
C LYS A 171 13.55 -19.60 -35.02
N LEU A 172 13.36 -19.68 -33.69
CA LEU A 172 12.71 -18.61 -32.91
C LEU A 172 13.40 -17.25 -33.05
N THR A 173 14.69 -17.26 -33.38
CA THR A 173 15.49 -16.03 -33.55
C THR A 173 15.54 -15.56 -35.02
N THR A 174 15.11 -16.41 -35.96
CA THR A 174 15.15 -16.19 -37.42
C THR A 174 13.78 -16.40 -38.08
N GLU A 175 13.48 -17.61 -38.57
CA GLU A 175 12.28 -17.96 -39.36
C GLU A 175 10.98 -17.74 -38.60
N TYR A 176 10.91 -18.18 -37.35
CA TYR A 176 9.73 -18.11 -36.50
C TYR A 176 9.61 -16.77 -35.75
N ARG A 177 10.62 -15.89 -35.84
CA ARG A 177 10.71 -14.66 -35.06
C ARG A 177 9.45 -13.79 -35.15
N ASN A 178 8.98 -13.53 -36.37
CA ASN A 178 7.81 -12.66 -36.58
C ASN A 178 6.53 -13.38 -36.10
N SER A 179 6.35 -14.65 -36.46
CA SER A 179 5.19 -15.43 -36.02
C SER A 179 5.10 -15.57 -34.50
N PHE A 180 6.24 -15.69 -33.82
CA PHE A 180 6.31 -15.77 -32.37
C PHE A 180 5.81 -14.47 -31.72
N VAL A 181 6.34 -13.33 -32.16
CA VAL A 181 5.97 -12.01 -31.67
C VAL A 181 4.50 -11.67 -31.97
N ASP A 182 4.02 -12.00 -33.17
CA ASP A 182 2.64 -11.75 -33.59
C ASP A 182 1.65 -12.59 -32.77
N GLU A 183 2.02 -13.82 -32.43
CA GLU A 183 1.17 -14.68 -31.63
C GLU A 183 1.13 -14.24 -30.16
N LEU A 184 2.25 -13.76 -29.60
CA LEU A 184 2.27 -13.12 -28.28
C LEU A 184 1.35 -11.88 -28.27
N TYR A 185 1.38 -11.04 -29.30
CA TYR A 185 0.49 -9.90 -29.44
C TYR A 185 -0.99 -10.32 -29.42
N LYS A 186 -1.37 -11.36 -30.18
CA LYS A 186 -2.74 -11.87 -30.21
C LYS A 186 -3.16 -12.46 -28.85
N LYS A 187 -2.36 -13.36 -28.28
CA LYS A 187 -2.70 -14.11 -27.05
C LYS A 187 -2.71 -13.25 -25.79
N THR A 188 -2.03 -12.10 -25.81
CA THR A 188 -2.09 -11.10 -24.72
C THR A 188 -3.21 -10.07 -24.88
N GLY A 189 -4.16 -10.30 -25.80
CA GLY A 189 -5.32 -9.43 -25.99
C GLY A 189 -5.03 -8.18 -26.81
N LYS A 190 -3.97 -8.18 -27.63
CA LYS A 190 -3.58 -7.08 -28.54
C LYS A 190 -3.21 -5.77 -27.84
N ASN A 191 -2.87 -5.84 -26.56
CA ASN A 191 -2.56 -4.66 -25.74
C ASN A 191 -1.07 -4.27 -25.75
N ASN A 192 -0.15 -5.20 -26.02
CA ASN A 192 1.29 -4.97 -25.91
C ASN A 192 2.03 -5.45 -27.16
N HIS A 193 2.94 -4.63 -27.69
CA HIS A 193 3.81 -5.04 -28.80
C HIS A 193 5.08 -5.72 -28.27
N TYR A 194 5.51 -6.79 -28.95
CA TYR A 194 6.70 -7.56 -28.59
C TYR A 194 7.77 -7.45 -29.68
N LYS A 195 9.02 -7.75 -29.34
CA LYS A 195 10.14 -7.85 -30.27
C LYS A 195 11.20 -8.78 -29.70
N VAL A 196 11.64 -9.79 -30.47
CA VAL A 196 12.87 -10.52 -30.11
C VAL A 196 14.03 -9.56 -30.28
N TYR A 197 14.73 -9.27 -29.18
CA TYR A 197 15.74 -8.21 -29.13
C TYR A 197 17.17 -8.72 -29.25
N SER A 198 17.49 -9.81 -28.54
CA SER A 198 18.80 -10.44 -28.56
C SER A 198 18.71 -11.91 -28.13
N TYR A 199 19.73 -12.72 -28.41
CA TYR A 199 19.79 -14.11 -27.93
C TYR A 199 21.22 -14.56 -27.60
N MET A 200 21.33 -15.68 -26.90
CA MET A 200 22.57 -16.40 -26.65
C MET A 200 22.37 -17.89 -26.85
N GLU A 201 23.25 -18.49 -27.65
CA GLU A 201 23.37 -19.94 -27.77
C GLU A 201 24.38 -20.48 -26.75
N LEU A 202 24.04 -21.55 -26.03
CA LEU A 202 24.92 -22.22 -25.08
C LEU A 202 25.20 -23.63 -25.59
N GLN A 203 26.37 -23.82 -26.22
CA GLN A 203 26.93 -25.10 -26.67
C GLN A 203 26.00 -26.01 -27.51
N GLY A 204 24.93 -25.47 -28.11
CA GLY A 204 23.93 -26.26 -28.85
C GLY A 204 22.92 -27.00 -27.97
N GLU A 205 22.94 -26.77 -26.66
CA GLU A 205 22.14 -27.45 -25.66
C GLU A 205 21.05 -26.55 -25.07
N SER A 206 21.32 -25.24 -25.00
CA SER A 206 20.31 -24.27 -24.56
C SER A 206 20.34 -22.96 -25.33
N LEU A 207 19.18 -22.32 -25.38
CA LEU A 207 18.97 -21.03 -26.02
C LEU A 207 18.38 -20.05 -25.00
N ILE A 208 19.01 -18.88 -24.84
CA ILE A 208 18.47 -17.77 -24.05
C ILE A 208 18.03 -16.68 -25.02
N ILE A 209 16.80 -16.21 -24.90
CA ILE A 209 16.20 -15.17 -25.74
C ILE A 209 15.78 -14.00 -24.85
N ASN A 210 16.13 -12.78 -25.25
CA ASN A 210 15.60 -11.55 -24.67
C ASN A 210 14.51 -10.98 -25.57
N ILE A 211 13.32 -10.81 -25.02
CA ILE A 211 12.12 -10.31 -25.69
C ILE A 211 11.78 -8.96 -25.07
N HIS A 212 11.75 -7.91 -25.88
CA HIS A 212 11.25 -6.60 -25.46
C HIS A 212 9.73 -6.56 -25.58
N LYS A 213 9.08 -6.10 -24.52
CA LYS A 213 7.65 -5.79 -24.45
C LYS A 213 7.50 -4.28 -24.30
N GLN A 214 6.73 -3.64 -25.19
CA GLN A 214 6.44 -2.22 -25.08
C GLN A 214 5.46 -1.98 -23.93
N ILE A 215 5.83 -1.12 -22.97
CA ILE A 215 5.01 -0.77 -21.79
C ILE A 215 4.54 0.69 -21.80
N GLY A 216 5.17 1.55 -22.61
CA GLY A 216 4.79 2.95 -22.74
C GLY A 216 5.20 3.54 -24.09
N ASP A 217 4.50 4.59 -24.52
CA ASP A 217 4.81 5.37 -25.72
C ASP A 217 4.44 6.82 -25.47
N THR A 218 5.34 7.56 -24.84
CA THR A 218 5.10 8.95 -24.42
C THR A 218 6.28 9.84 -24.79
N PRO A 219 6.04 11.11 -25.12
CA PRO A 219 7.12 12.08 -25.23
C PRO A 219 7.72 12.36 -23.85
N LYS A 220 9.04 12.26 -23.71
CA LYS A 220 9.78 12.65 -22.49
C LYS A 220 10.51 13.97 -22.75
N PRO A 221 10.40 14.97 -21.84
CA PRO A 221 11.22 16.17 -21.91
C PRO A 221 12.72 15.82 -21.89
N ASP A 222 13.48 16.41 -22.79
CA ASP A 222 14.93 16.31 -22.87
C ASP A 222 15.53 17.71 -23.07
N PHE A 223 16.84 17.86 -22.90
CA PHE A 223 17.53 19.15 -22.96
C PHE A 223 17.33 19.88 -24.30
N ASP A 224 17.40 19.15 -25.42
CA ASP A 224 17.25 19.70 -26.77
C ASP A 224 15.78 19.77 -27.24
N GLY A 225 14.88 19.06 -26.57
CA GLY A 225 13.45 19.02 -26.90
C GLY A 225 12.80 17.69 -26.56
N ALA A 226 11.48 17.64 -26.40
CA ALA A 226 10.81 16.41 -26.01
C ALA A 226 10.95 15.31 -27.10
N ILE A 227 11.45 14.14 -26.72
CA ILE A 227 11.67 12.99 -27.62
C ILE A 227 10.60 11.93 -27.35
N ARG A 228 10.01 11.36 -28.41
CA ARG A 228 9.11 10.20 -28.30
C ARG A 228 9.87 9.00 -27.74
N ASN A 229 9.52 8.57 -26.53
CA ASN A 229 10.14 7.44 -25.86
C ASN A 229 9.20 6.22 -25.86
N LYS A 230 9.64 5.13 -26.50
CA LYS A 230 8.98 3.82 -26.42
C LYS A 230 9.59 3.01 -25.31
N GLU A 231 8.98 3.06 -24.14
CA GLU A 231 9.46 2.35 -22.96
C GLU A 231 9.26 0.84 -23.12
N VAL A 232 10.29 0.07 -22.80
CA VAL A 232 10.30 -1.39 -22.94
C VAL A 232 10.64 -2.09 -21.64
N SER A 233 10.02 -3.23 -21.40
CA SER A 233 10.42 -4.21 -20.39
C SER A 233 11.01 -5.44 -21.07
N SER A 234 12.01 -6.06 -20.43
CA SER A 234 12.67 -7.27 -20.93
C SER A 234 12.03 -8.52 -20.32
N ILE A 235 11.64 -9.48 -21.16
CA ILE A 235 11.27 -10.84 -20.80
C ILE A 235 12.40 -11.75 -21.26
N LEU A 236 12.93 -12.59 -20.38
CA LEU A 236 14.00 -13.53 -20.72
C LEU A 236 13.46 -14.95 -20.73
N LEU A 237 13.73 -15.68 -21.81
CA LEU A 237 13.29 -17.05 -22.04
C LEU A 237 14.52 -17.93 -22.22
N LYS A 238 14.76 -18.87 -21.32
CA LYS A 238 15.76 -19.93 -21.50
C LYS A 238 15.05 -21.24 -21.83
N ILE A 239 15.48 -21.91 -22.89
CA ILE A 239 15.02 -23.25 -23.27
C ILE A 239 16.24 -24.17 -23.22
N ASP A 240 16.19 -25.15 -22.31
CA ASP A 240 17.24 -26.13 -22.05
C ASP A 240 16.79 -27.50 -22.59
N ILE A 241 17.44 -27.94 -23.66
CA ILE A 241 17.06 -29.15 -24.40
C ILE A 241 17.46 -30.41 -23.63
N GLU A 242 18.61 -30.38 -22.95
CA GLU A 242 19.11 -31.54 -22.21
C GLU A 242 18.18 -31.92 -21.07
N ASN A 243 17.84 -30.91 -20.27
CA ASN A 243 16.98 -31.06 -19.10
C ASN A 243 15.49 -31.01 -19.45
N SER A 244 15.14 -30.68 -20.70
CA SER A 244 13.76 -30.50 -21.16
C SER A 244 13.00 -29.46 -20.33
N LEU A 245 13.68 -28.33 -20.04
CA LEU A 245 13.16 -27.27 -19.20
C LEU A 245 13.04 -25.96 -19.96
N ILE A 246 12.02 -25.19 -19.59
CA ILE A 246 11.88 -23.79 -19.97
C ILE A 246 11.89 -22.95 -18.69
N GLU A 247 12.67 -21.87 -18.67
CA GLU A 247 12.62 -20.87 -17.61
C GLU A 247 12.28 -19.50 -18.21
N ILE A 248 11.25 -18.84 -17.67
CA ILE A 248 10.78 -17.51 -18.10
C ILE A 248 10.98 -16.51 -16.96
N LYS A 249 11.76 -15.45 -17.18
CA LYS A 249 12.02 -14.38 -16.21
C LYS A 249 11.42 -13.05 -16.67
N GLY A 250 10.84 -12.30 -15.74
CA GLY A 250 10.34 -10.94 -15.99
C GLY A 250 9.07 -10.86 -16.84
N ALA A 251 8.32 -11.95 -16.94
CA ALA A 251 7.02 -12.05 -17.59
C ALA A 251 5.88 -12.00 -16.55
N ASN A 252 4.69 -11.51 -16.93
CA ASN A 252 3.49 -11.73 -16.14
C ASN A 252 2.81 -13.06 -16.55
N LYS A 253 1.81 -13.53 -15.79
CA LYS A 253 1.14 -14.82 -16.06
C LYS A 253 0.53 -14.91 -17.47
N THR A 254 0.04 -13.81 -18.01
CA THR A 254 -0.49 -13.74 -19.38
C THR A 254 0.62 -13.92 -20.42
N ASP A 255 1.75 -13.23 -20.24
CA ASP A 255 2.93 -13.34 -21.10
C ASP A 255 3.50 -14.77 -21.05
N GLU A 256 3.60 -15.38 -19.85
CA GLU A 256 4.06 -16.75 -19.65
C GLU A 256 3.15 -17.76 -20.37
N THR A 257 1.84 -17.61 -20.23
CA THR A 257 0.85 -18.48 -20.88
C THR A 257 0.94 -18.34 -22.41
N ALA A 258 1.12 -17.12 -22.92
CA ALA A 258 1.26 -16.87 -24.35
C ALA A 258 2.54 -17.50 -24.92
N ILE A 259 3.68 -17.35 -24.22
CA ILE A 259 4.96 -17.95 -24.62
C ILE A 259 4.86 -19.48 -24.63
N THR A 260 4.36 -20.08 -23.55
CA THR A 260 4.24 -21.53 -23.44
C THR A 260 3.28 -22.09 -24.49
N SER A 261 2.10 -21.50 -24.67
CA SER A 261 1.12 -21.93 -25.68
C SER A 261 1.69 -21.87 -27.10
N TYR A 262 2.50 -20.86 -27.42
CA TYR A 262 3.15 -20.79 -28.73
C TYR A 262 4.14 -21.93 -28.95
N LEU A 263 4.95 -22.25 -27.93
CA LEU A 263 5.91 -23.34 -28.00
C LEU A 263 5.21 -24.71 -28.10
N GLU A 264 4.11 -24.90 -27.37
CA GLU A 264 3.26 -26.09 -27.45
C GLU A 264 2.71 -26.32 -28.86
N GLU A 265 2.14 -25.27 -29.47
CA GLU A 265 1.60 -25.32 -30.83
C GLU A 265 2.69 -25.52 -31.88
N THR A 266 3.79 -24.76 -31.79
CA THR A 266 4.85 -24.77 -32.82
C THR A 266 5.62 -26.08 -32.83
N TYR A 267 5.88 -26.67 -31.66
CA TYR A 267 6.69 -27.88 -31.53
C TYR A 267 5.87 -29.13 -31.21
N SER A 268 4.54 -29.04 -31.20
CA SER A 268 3.63 -30.15 -30.87
C SER A 268 4.02 -30.85 -29.56
N LEU A 269 4.22 -30.05 -28.51
CA LEU A 269 4.63 -30.49 -27.18
C LEU A 269 3.65 -29.98 -26.12
N ASN A 270 3.77 -30.49 -24.90
CA ASN A 270 3.08 -29.97 -23.72
C ASN A 270 4.11 -29.40 -22.74
N ALA A 271 3.90 -28.15 -22.30
CA ALA A 271 4.69 -27.48 -21.29
C ALA A 271 3.94 -27.59 -19.95
N SER A 272 4.33 -28.56 -19.13
CA SER A 272 3.77 -28.67 -17.78
C SER A 272 4.49 -27.70 -16.86
N TYR A 273 3.73 -26.78 -16.25
CA TYR A 273 4.28 -25.93 -15.21
C TYR A 273 4.84 -26.81 -14.09
N VAL A 274 6.08 -26.56 -13.68
CA VAL A 274 6.64 -27.19 -12.49
C VAL A 274 6.01 -26.48 -11.29
N LYS A 275 4.74 -26.78 -11.01
CA LYS A 275 4.07 -26.35 -9.78
C LYS A 275 4.78 -27.09 -8.66
N ARG A 276 5.62 -26.36 -7.91
CA ARG A 276 6.06 -26.88 -6.62
C ARG A 276 4.80 -27.02 -5.79
N ASP A 277 4.48 -28.23 -5.37
CA ASP A 277 3.34 -28.47 -4.50
C ASP A 277 3.39 -27.55 -3.29
N VAL A 278 2.23 -27.14 -2.80
CA VAL A 278 2.17 -26.33 -1.58
C VAL A 278 2.79 -27.15 -0.44
N PHE A 279 3.84 -26.61 0.18
CA PHE A 279 4.54 -27.28 1.26
C PHE A 279 3.67 -27.31 2.51
N LYS A 280 3.33 -28.54 2.95
CA LYS A 280 2.47 -28.80 4.11
C LYS A 280 3.17 -29.59 5.21
N ASN A 281 4.38 -30.08 4.97
CA ASN A 281 5.06 -31.00 5.88
C ASN A 281 5.92 -30.25 6.91
N TYR A 282 5.26 -29.62 7.89
CA TYR A 282 5.94 -28.96 9.00
C TYR A 282 5.11 -28.99 10.29
N ASP A 283 5.79 -28.81 11.42
CA ASP A 283 5.17 -28.62 12.73
C ASP A 283 5.12 -27.12 13.11
N PRO A 284 3.92 -26.52 13.27
CA PRO A 284 3.77 -25.14 13.71
C PRO A 284 4.52 -24.79 15.00
N ALA A 285 4.55 -25.70 15.97
CA ALA A 285 5.21 -25.42 17.25
C ALA A 285 6.72 -25.28 17.06
N ALA A 286 7.33 -26.21 16.32
CA ALA A 286 8.75 -26.17 15.98
C ALA A 286 9.14 -24.92 15.18
N ILE A 287 8.30 -24.48 14.22
CA ILE A 287 8.55 -23.23 13.47
C ILE A 287 8.49 -22.01 14.39
N THR A 288 7.45 -21.92 15.22
CA THR A 288 7.28 -20.82 16.18
C THR A 288 8.44 -20.75 17.16
N GLU A 289 8.95 -21.90 17.61
CA GLU A 289 10.16 -21.98 18.43
C GLU A 289 11.39 -21.51 17.64
N ALA A 290 11.58 -21.96 16.40
CA ALA A 290 12.73 -21.60 15.58
C ALA A 290 12.81 -20.09 15.32
N PHE A 291 11.68 -19.42 15.05
CA PHE A 291 11.65 -17.96 14.88
C PHE A 291 11.72 -17.18 16.20
N SER A 292 11.46 -17.80 17.34
CA SER A 292 11.57 -17.17 18.67
C SER A 292 12.95 -17.35 19.32
N THR A 293 13.66 -18.43 18.97
CA THR A 293 14.89 -18.85 19.68
C THR A 293 16.12 -18.99 18.77
N GLY A 294 15.92 -19.14 17.46
CA GLY A 294 17.00 -19.48 16.54
C GLY A 294 17.47 -20.94 16.62
N ASN A 295 16.76 -21.80 17.33
CA ASN A 295 17.06 -23.24 17.37
C ASN A 295 16.64 -23.91 16.05
N ALA A 296 17.52 -24.74 15.50
CA ALA A 296 17.26 -25.42 14.24
C ALA A 296 16.21 -26.53 14.39
N VAL A 297 15.19 -26.49 13.53
CA VAL A 297 14.17 -27.55 13.43
C VAL A 297 14.80 -28.88 13.02
N LYS A 298 15.81 -28.86 12.13
CA LYS A 298 16.56 -30.05 11.73
C LYS A 298 17.95 -30.06 12.37
N LYS A 299 18.29 -31.15 13.06
CA LYS A 299 19.62 -31.36 13.63
C LYS A 299 20.66 -31.54 12.51
N SER A 300 21.35 -30.47 12.15
CA SER A 300 22.50 -30.47 11.22
C SER A 300 23.80 -30.17 11.98
N PRO A 301 24.92 -30.87 11.69
CA PRO A 301 26.15 -30.75 12.47
C PRO A 301 26.91 -29.42 12.32
N LYS A 302 26.54 -28.54 11.38
CA LYS A 302 27.07 -27.17 11.29
C LYS A 302 26.17 -26.27 10.42
N LEU A 303 25.51 -25.29 11.02
CA LEU A 303 24.81 -24.21 10.30
C LEU A 303 25.76 -23.04 10.10
N ASP A 304 26.22 -22.80 8.86
CA ASP A 304 26.89 -21.56 8.47
C ASP A 304 25.84 -20.51 8.06
N PHE A 305 25.00 -20.12 9.03
CA PHE A 305 23.83 -19.28 8.79
C PHE A 305 23.64 -18.27 9.92
N LEU A 306 24.25 -17.10 9.77
CA LEU A 306 24.16 -16.04 10.76
C LEU A 306 23.01 -15.10 10.41
N ILE A 307 22.00 -14.99 11.28
CA ILE A 307 20.93 -14.01 11.14
C ILE A 307 21.30 -12.76 11.92
N THR A 308 21.47 -11.66 11.19
CA THR A 308 21.88 -10.35 11.74
C THR A 308 20.71 -9.38 11.89
N LYS A 309 19.56 -9.70 11.30
CA LYS A 309 18.34 -8.91 11.41
C LYS A 309 17.10 -9.78 11.25
N ILE A 310 16.06 -9.51 12.02
CA ILE A 310 14.72 -10.05 11.78
C ILE A 310 13.67 -8.97 12.05
N SER A 311 12.65 -8.92 11.20
CA SER A 311 11.53 -7.98 11.29
C SER A 311 10.22 -8.76 11.37
N PHE A 312 9.35 -8.35 12.29
CA PHE A 312 8.02 -8.91 12.52
C PHE A 312 6.93 -7.88 12.19
N ARG A 313 5.84 -8.34 11.57
CA ARG A 313 4.69 -7.51 11.17
C ARG A 313 3.82 -7.07 12.34
N SER A 314 3.85 -7.83 13.43
CA SER A 314 3.02 -7.63 14.61
C SER A 314 3.88 -7.63 15.88
N SER A 315 3.47 -6.81 16.86
CA SER A 315 4.03 -6.81 18.21
C SER A 315 2.96 -6.40 19.22
N LEU A 316 3.17 -6.77 20.48
CA LEU A 316 2.28 -6.41 21.59
C LEU A 316 2.60 -5.02 22.18
N LEU A 317 3.48 -4.25 21.54
CA LEU A 317 3.78 -2.87 21.94
C LEU A 317 2.66 -1.92 21.48
N LYS A 318 2.12 -1.15 22.43
CA LYS A 318 0.98 -0.23 22.24
C LYS A 318 1.13 0.80 21.11
N ARG A 319 2.37 1.12 20.69
CA ARG A 319 2.66 2.17 19.69
C ARG A 319 3.51 1.70 18.50
N SER A 320 3.90 0.42 18.48
CA SER A 320 4.83 -0.11 17.47
C SER A 320 4.27 -1.41 16.90
N PRO A 321 3.41 -1.34 15.88
CA PRO A 321 2.82 -2.56 15.31
C PRO A 321 3.89 -3.49 14.74
N LYS A 322 4.99 -2.92 14.21
CA LYS A 322 6.14 -3.68 13.72
C LYS A 322 7.28 -3.67 14.73
N LEU A 323 8.01 -4.78 14.80
CA LEU A 323 9.19 -4.94 15.65
C LEU A 323 10.36 -5.43 14.81
N SER A 324 11.55 -4.87 15.01
CA SER A 324 12.76 -5.30 14.30
C SER A 324 13.94 -5.38 15.25
N PHE A 325 14.69 -6.47 15.14
CA PHE A 325 15.94 -6.68 15.85
C PHE A 325 17.07 -6.68 14.85
N GLU A 326 18.11 -5.89 15.09
CA GLU A 326 19.25 -5.75 14.17
C GLU A 326 20.54 -5.60 14.99
N LEU A 327 21.55 -6.37 14.61
CA LEU A 327 22.91 -6.27 15.13
C LEU A 327 23.90 -6.33 13.96
N ASP A 328 25.05 -5.67 14.13
CA ASP A 328 26.09 -5.64 13.10
C ASP A 328 26.96 -6.89 13.17
N ASN A 329 26.84 -7.76 12.15
CA ASN A 329 27.62 -9.00 12.01
C ASN A 329 27.54 -9.96 13.22
N GLU A 330 26.52 -9.81 14.07
CA GLU A 330 26.28 -10.68 15.23
C GLU A 330 24.88 -11.32 15.14
N SER A 331 24.65 -12.34 15.98
CA SER A 331 23.37 -13.04 16.02
C SER A 331 22.35 -12.25 16.83
N ILE A 332 21.18 -12.02 16.26
CA ILE A 332 20.07 -11.29 16.91
C ILE A 332 19.26 -12.12 17.92
N TRP A 333 19.58 -13.41 18.09
CA TRP A 333 18.68 -14.34 18.78
C TRP A 333 18.51 -14.05 20.26
N SER A 334 19.53 -13.56 20.96
CA SER A 334 19.40 -13.13 22.37
C SER A 334 18.29 -12.09 22.55
N SER A 335 18.29 -11.06 21.70
CA SER A 335 17.28 -9.99 21.73
C SER A 335 15.87 -10.49 21.39
N VAL A 336 15.76 -11.46 20.47
CA VAL A 336 14.46 -12.07 20.11
C VAL A 336 13.93 -12.91 21.26
N MET A 337 14.78 -13.73 21.88
CA MET A 337 14.41 -14.58 23.02
C MET A 337 13.94 -13.74 24.21
N ASP A 338 14.66 -12.65 24.52
CA ASP A 338 14.25 -11.73 25.59
C ASP A 338 12.88 -11.14 25.30
N ALA A 339 12.66 -10.62 24.09
CA ALA A 339 11.37 -10.05 23.71
C ALA A 339 10.23 -11.08 23.72
N SER A 340 10.50 -12.32 23.32
CA SER A 340 9.54 -13.42 23.43
C SER A 340 9.24 -13.77 24.89
N GLY A 341 10.26 -13.84 25.74
CA GLY A 341 10.15 -14.12 27.17
C GLY A 341 9.38 -13.05 27.96
N TYR A 342 9.53 -11.77 27.57
CA TYR A 342 8.72 -10.67 28.13
C TYR A 342 7.31 -10.57 27.54
N GLY A 343 6.93 -11.46 26.62
CA GLY A 343 5.64 -11.42 25.95
C GLY A 343 5.45 -10.21 25.04
N ILE A 344 6.54 -9.61 24.55
CA ILE A 344 6.50 -8.50 23.58
C ILE A 344 6.28 -9.05 22.16
N LEU A 345 6.92 -10.18 21.86
CA LEU A 345 6.81 -10.90 20.60
C LEU A 345 5.96 -12.17 20.78
N LYS A 346 4.87 -12.27 20.01
CA LYS A 346 4.03 -13.48 19.94
C LYS A 346 3.83 -13.86 18.47
N ILE A 347 4.44 -14.97 18.04
CA ILE A 347 4.29 -15.49 16.68
C ILE A 347 3.02 -16.34 16.63
N ARG A 348 1.96 -15.78 16.05
CA ARG A 348 0.65 -16.41 15.87
C ARG A 348 0.55 -17.17 14.54
N SER A 349 1.45 -16.87 13.61
CA SER A 349 1.45 -17.38 12.24
C SER A 349 2.82 -17.20 11.58
N ILE A 350 3.11 -17.99 10.55
CA ILE A 350 4.32 -17.82 9.70
C ILE A 350 4.35 -16.41 9.08
N LYS A 351 3.16 -15.84 8.82
CA LYS A 351 3.01 -14.51 8.23
C LYS A 351 3.51 -13.37 9.12
N ASP A 352 3.67 -13.60 10.43
CA ASP A 352 4.19 -12.59 11.35
C ASP A 352 5.64 -12.22 11.04
N VAL A 353 6.40 -13.10 10.38
CA VAL A 353 7.78 -12.83 9.98
C VAL A 353 7.78 -12.02 8.67
N GLU A 354 8.22 -10.76 8.71
CA GLU A 354 8.30 -9.85 7.56
C GLU A 354 9.52 -10.11 6.69
N SER A 355 10.68 -10.09 7.32
CA SER A 355 11.93 -10.35 6.64
C SER A 355 13.01 -10.74 7.64
N LEU A 356 14.06 -11.35 7.13
CA LEU A 356 15.28 -11.66 7.89
C LEU A 356 16.49 -11.42 7.02
N THR A 357 17.57 -10.95 7.63
CA THR A 357 18.84 -10.78 6.94
C THR A 357 19.80 -11.85 7.42
N ALA A 358 20.18 -12.73 6.50
CA ALA A 358 21.08 -13.83 6.76
C ALA A 358 22.41 -13.62 6.05
N LYS A 359 23.47 -14.11 6.67
CA LYS A 359 24.83 -14.13 6.15
C LYS A 359 25.30 -15.58 6.08
N VAL A 360 25.75 -15.97 4.89
CA VAL A 360 26.42 -17.24 4.60
C VAL A 360 27.78 -16.90 4.02
N LYS A 361 28.87 -17.40 4.60
CA LYS A 361 30.23 -17.00 4.25
C LYS A 361 30.37 -15.45 4.25
N ASN A 362 30.74 -14.85 3.12
CA ASN A 362 30.91 -13.41 2.95
C ASN A 362 29.74 -12.70 2.24
N LYS A 363 28.60 -13.37 2.06
CA LYS A 363 27.43 -12.80 1.37
C LYS A 363 26.29 -12.60 2.37
N LYS A 364 25.74 -11.39 2.38
CA LYS A 364 24.54 -11.00 3.16
C LYS A 364 23.35 -10.91 2.20
N ARG A 365 22.20 -11.46 2.58
CA ARG A 365 20.95 -11.39 1.81
C ARG A 365 19.76 -11.14 2.71
N ILE A 366 18.83 -10.34 2.21
CA ILE A 366 17.52 -10.12 2.82
C ILE A 366 16.57 -11.16 2.25
N ILE A 367 16.08 -12.03 3.11
CA ILE A 367 15.04 -13.01 2.86
C ILE A 367 13.71 -12.34 3.24
N ARG A 368 12.82 -12.18 2.27
CA ARG A 368 11.50 -11.58 2.43
C ARG A 368 10.44 -12.68 2.49
N SER A 369 9.45 -12.46 3.34
CA SER A 369 8.23 -13.25 3.42
C SER A 369 7.13 -12.52 2.67
N ASN A 370 6.65 -13.11 1.57
CA ASN A 370 5.54 -12.57 0.78
C ASN A 370 4.27 -13.35 1.10
N ILE A 371 3.22 -12.65 1.52
CA ILE A 371 1.90 -13.23 1.82
C ILE A 371 1.10 -13.29 0.52
N LEU A 372 0.56 -14.47 0.20
CA LEU A 372 -0.30 -14.70 -0.95
C LEU A 372 -1.76 -14.36 -0.61
N GLN A 373 -2.60 -14.19 -1.63
CA GLN A 373 -4.02 -13.86 -1.45
C GLN A 373 -4.79 -14.89 -0.61
N ASN A 374 -4.37 -16.15 -0.65
CA ASN A 374 -4.95 -17.26 0.10
C ASN A 374 -4.42 -17.40 1.54
N GLY A 375 -3.56 -16.47 1.99
CA GLY A 375 -2.95 -16.46 3.33
C GLY A 375 -1.67 -17.30 3.46
N ASN A 376 -1.28 -18.04 2.42
CA ASN A 376 -0.02 -18.78 2.40
C ASN A 376 1.18 -17.84 2.22
N VAL A 377 2.38 -18.35 2.47
CA VAL A 377 3.60 -17.53 2.50
C VAL A 377 4.67 -18.09 1.57
N ILE A 378 5.41 -17.21 0.90
CA ILE A 378 6.63 -17.56 0.15
C ILE A 378 7.81 -16.80 0.76
N PHE A 379 8.82 -17.54 1.23
CA PHE A 379 10.12 -16.96 1.58
C PHE A 379 11.03 -16.94 0.36
N SER A 380 11.60 -15.78 0.05
CA SER A 380 12.48 -15.60 -1.11
C SER A 380 13.53 -14.53 -0.84
N PHE A 381 14.65 -14.59 -1.55
CA PHE A 381 15.64 -13.51 -1.56
C PHE A 381 16.02 -13.19 -2.99
N ASP A 382 16.64 -12.03 -3.19
CA ASP A 382 17.23 -11.65 -4.46
C ASP A 382 18.49 -12.49 -4.75
N ASP A 383 18.33 -13.49 -5.62
CA ASP A 383 19.37 -14.40 -6.06
C ASP A 383 20.13 -13.88 -7.29
N SER A 384 19.85 -12.65 -7.72
CA SER A 384 20.56 -12.00 -8.83
C SER A 384 22.06 -11.91 -8.55
N ARG A 385 22.87 -12.23 -9.57
CA ARG A 385 24.35 -12.29 -9.50
C ARG A 385 24.90 -13.25 -8.42
N MET A 386 24.11 -14.20 -7.91
CA MET A 386 24.59 -15.16 -6.91
C MET A 386 25.20 -16.41 -7.56
N GLU A 387 26.29 -16.92 -6.98
CA GLU A 387 26.86 -18.22 -7.38
C GLU A 387 25.93 -19.35 -6.92
N LYS A 388 25.81 -20.41 -7.75
CA LYS A 388 24.89 -21.54 -7.51
C LYS A 388 25.12 -22.18 -6.14
N ASP A 389 26.37 -22.47 -5.79
CA ASP A 389 26.73 -23.10 -4.50
C ASP A 389 26.35 -22.23 -3.29
N ILE A 390 26.52 -20.90 -3.41
CA ILE A 390 26.13 -19.97 -2.34
C ILE A 390 24.60 -19.93 -2.22
N ARG A 391 23.89 -19.90 -3.36
CA ARG A 391 22.42 -19.92 -3.38
C ARG A 391 21.88 -21.18 -2.73
N GLU A 392 22.39 -22.35 -3.10
CA GLU A 392 21.99 -23.64 -2.52
C GLU A 392 22.28 -23.65 -1.01
N SER A 393 23.45 -23.13 -0.60
CA SER A 393 23.77 -23.00 0.83
C SER A 393 22.81 -22.10 1.60
N PHE A 394 22.31 -20.99 1.02
CA PHE A 394 21.26 -20.19 1.65
C PHE A 394 19.95 -20.98 1.82
N ILE A 395 19.53 -21.70 0.77
CA ILE A 395 18.28 -22.47 0.76
C ILE A 395 18.35 -23.61 1.79
N ASP A 396 19.44 -24.38 1.80
CA ASP A 396 19.62 -25.53 2.69
C ASP A 396 19.73 -25.10 4.15
N ASN A 397 20.51 -24.06 4.43
CA ASN A 397 20.62 -23.54 5.80
C ASN A 397 19.30 -22.97 6.31
N PHE A 398 18.54 -22.26 5.47
CA PHE A 398 17.21 -21.76 5.83
C PHE A 398 16.25 -22.92 6.13
N TYR A 399 16.23 -23.94 5.27
CA TYR A 399 15.39 -25.12 5.46
C TYR A 399 15.76 -25.93 6.71
N ASN A 400 17.06 -26.04 7.01
CA ASN A 400 17.53 -26.71 8.22
C ASN A 400 17.15 -25.95 9.49
N LEU A 401 17.26 -24.62 9.47
CA LEU A 401 16.92 -23.78 10.61
C LEU A 401 15.42 -23.73 10.87
N PHE A 402 14.61 -23.42 9.86
CA PHE A 402 13.18 -23.15 10.03
C PHE A 402 12.27 -24.31 9.63
N GLY A 403 12.78 -25.37 9.01
CA GLY A 403 11.97 -26.51 8.58
C GLY A 403 11.06 -26.26 7.38
N ILE A 404 11.11 -25.06 6.77
CA ILE A 404 10.27 -24.64 5.64
C ILE A 404 11.11 -24.21 4.43
N PRO A 405 10.66 -24.50 3.20
CA PRO A 405 11.44 -24.24 2.00
C PRO A 405 11.44 -22.77 1.58
N MET A 406 12.44 -22.39 0.78
CA MET A 406 12.48 -21.12 0.06
C MET A 406 11.96 -21.29 -1.37
N PHE A 407 11.43 -20.21 -1.96
CA PHE A 407 10.91 -20.17 -3.33
C PHE A 407 9.84 -21.24 -3.60
N GLN A 408 9.06 -21.59 -2.58
CA GLN A 408 7.95 -22.52 -2.64
C GLN A 408 6.84 -21.98 -1.74
N GLU A 409 5.59 -22.16 -2.15
CA GLU A 409 4.43 -21.80 -1.33
C GLU A 409 4.36 -22.69 -0.09
N VAL A 410 4.38 -22.08 1.08
CA VAL A 410 4.21 -22.75 2.36
C VAL A 410 2.78 -22.55 2.82
N SER A 411 2.06 -23.64 3.02
CA SER A 411 0.69 -23.58 3.55
C SER A 411 0.72 -22.92 4.91
N ASN A 412 -0.17 -21.97 5.18
CA ASN A 412 -0.31 -21.38 6.52
C ASN A 412 -1.48 -22.01 7.32
N GLN A 413 -2.19 -22.97 6.75
CA GLN A 413 -3.44 -23.53 7.28
C GLN A 413 -3.29 -24.29 8.60
N PHE A 414 -2.06 -24.59 9.03
CA PHE A 414 -1.81 -25.23 10.32
C PHE A 414 -1.89 -24.23 11.49
N TYR A 415 -1.84 -22.93 11.22
CA TYR A 415 -2.11 -21.87 12.19
C TYR A 415 -3.58 -21.41 12.13
N VAL A 416 -4.14 -20.99 13.26
CA VAL A 416 -5.52 -20.46 13.32
C VAL A 416 -5.68 -19.25 12.41
N GLU A 417 -4.69 -18.34 12.38
CA GLU A 417 -4.73 -17.19 11.48
C GLU A 417 -4.69 -17.60 10.00
N GLY A 418 -3.92 -18.62 9.63
CA GLY A 418 -3.91 -19.09 8.24
C GLY A 418 -5.21 -19.77 7.83
N LYS A 419 -5.91 -20.46 8.76
CA LYS A 419 -7.29 -20.95 8.51
C LYS A 419 -8.26 -19.81 8.31
N ALA A 420 -8.14 -18.75 9.11
CA ALA A 420 -8.95 -17.54 9.00
C ALA A 420 -8.75 -16.86 7.64
N ASP A 421 -7.49 -16.60 7.27
CA ASP A 421 -7.14 -15.97 5.99
C ASP A 421 -7.66 -16.79 4.80
N LYS A 422 -7.56 -18.13 4.89
CA LYS A 422 -8.08 -19.01 3.85
C LYS A 422 -9.61 -18.93 3.71
N LEU A 423 -10.32 -18.84 4.83
CA LEU A 423 -11.77 -18.71 4.82
C LEU A 423 -12.20 -17.39 4.18
N ASP A 424 -11.58 -16.28 4.55
CA ASP A 424 -11.85 -14.99 3.92
C ASP A 424 -11.45 -14.99 2.44
N TYR A 425 -10.33 -15.61 2.06
CA TYR A 425 -9.99 -15.78 0.65
C TYR A 425 -11.10 -16.48 -0.14
N VAL A 426 -11.62 -17.61 0.37
CA VAL A 426 -12.71 -18.35 -0.28
C VAL A 426 -14.00 -17.51 -0.36
N MET A 427 -14.30 -16.72 0.68
CA MET A 427 -15.42 -15.77 0.67
C MET A 427 -15.24 -14.62 -0.33
N SER A 428 -14.00 -14.27 -0.67
CA SER A 428 -13.69 -13.20 -1.63
C SER A 428 -13.87 -13.61 -3.10
N LEU A 429 -13.98 -14.92 -3.37
CA LEU A 429 -14.08 -15.43 -4.75
C LEU A 429 -15.41 -15.04 -5.38
N SER A 430 -15.35 -14.59 -6.64
CA SER A 430 -16.54 -14.19 -7.39
C SER A 430 -17.21 -15.36 -8.13
N ASN A 431 -16.49 -16.47 -8.34
CA ASN A 431 -16.99 -17.65 -9.02
C ASN A 431 -16.29 -18.92 -8.53
N ALA A 432 -16.99 -20.05 -8.59
CA ALA A 432 -16.47 -21.35 -8.17
C ALA A 432 -15.42 -21.95 -9.12
N SER A 433 -15.22 -21.39 -10.33
CA SER A 433 -14.23 -21.93 -11.28
C SER A 433 -12.79 -21.56 -10.94
N ILE A 434 -12.59 -20.53 -10.11
CA ILE A 434 -11.27 -20.11 -9.60
C ILE A 434 -10.79 -21.00 -8.45
N LEU A 435 -11.68 -21.79 -7.85
CA LEU A 435 -11.37 -22.58 -6.65
C LEU A 435 -10.31 -23.63 -6.92
N GLU A 436 -9.19 -23.56 -6.19
CA GLU A 436 -8.18 -24.61 -6.20
C GLU A 436 -8.68 -25.87 -5.48
N GLU A 437 -8.12 -27.03 -5.80
CA GLU A 437 -8.55 -28.31 -5.21
C GLU A 437 -8.44 -28.34 -3.68
N GLY A 438 -7.42 -27.68 -3.13
CA GLY A 438 -7.21 -27.55 -1.68
C GLY A 438 -8.23 -26.66 -0.95
N ASP A 439 -9.15 -26.00 -1.67
CA ASP A 439 -10.04 -24.98 -1.12
C ASP A 439 -11.49 -25.48 -1.03
N ARG A 440 -11.75 -26.63 -1.67
CA ARG A 440 -13.09 -27.21 -1.82
C ARG A 440 -13.74 -27.57 -0.49
N GLU A 441 -12.96 -27.99 0.51
CA GLU A 441 -13.48 -28.33 1.84
C GLU A 441 -14.05 -27.09 2.55
N VAL A 442 -13.27 -26.00 2.59
CA VAL A 442 -13.69 -24.73 3.20
C VAL A 442 -14.89 -24.14 2.45
N PHE A 443 -14.86 -24.21 1.11
CA PHE A 443 -15.97 -23.76 0.28
C PHE A 443 -17.26 -24.54 0.58
N LYS A 444 -17.19 -25.87 0.65
CA LYS A 444 -18.34 -26.71 0.99
C LYS A 444 -18.90 -26.38 2.38
N GLU A 445 -18.04 -26.18 3.37
CA GLU A 445 -18.46 -25.78 4.71
C GLU A 445 -19.24 -24.45 4.71
N LEU A 446 -18.75 -23.46 3.96
CA LEU A 446 -19.39 -22.14 3.85
C LEU A 446 -20.75 -22.19 3.13
N ILE A 447 -20.90 -23.04 2.11
CA ILE A 447 -22.17 -23.29 1.42
C ILE A 447 -23.15 -24.02 2.33
N ASP A 448 -22.73 -25.09 3.03
CA ASP A 448 -23.58 -25.87 3.93
C ASP A 448 -24.13 -25.01 5.07
N LYS A 449 -23.31 -24.08 5.60
CA LYS A 449 -23.71 -23.08 6.60
C LYS A 449 -24.46 -21.89 6.01
N LYS A 450 -24.63 -21.84 4.69
CA LYS A 450 -25.28 -20.79 3.91
C LYS A 450 -24.67 -19.40 4.14
N LEU A 451 -23.36 -19.33 4.40
CA LEU A 451 -22.60 -18.09 4.52
C LEU A 451 -22.19 -17.54 3.14
N ILE A 452 -22.01 -18.45 2.18
CA ILE A 452 -21.93 -18.15 0.75
C ILE A 452 -23.18 -18.73 0.08
N LEU A 453 -23.69 -18.03 -0.93
CA LEU A 453 -24.71 -18.48 -1.85
C LEU A 453 -24.07 -18.65 -3.23
N GLU A 454 -24.27 -19.81 -3.85
CA GLU A 454 -23.91 -20.03 -5.24
C GLU A 454 -25.15 -19.79 -6.10
N GLU A 455 -25.15 -18.69 -6.84
CA GLU A 455 -26.15 -18.39 -7.85
C GLU A 455 -25.60 -18.83 -9.21
N LYS A 456 -26.35 -19.65 -9.92
CA LYS A 456 -25.97 -20.08 -11.26
C LYS A 456 -26.91 -19.44 -12.27
N SER A 457 -26.35 -18.95 -13.37
CA SER A 457 -27.08 -18.35 -14.47
C SER A 457 -26.56 -18.88 -15.81
N LEU A 458 -27.40 -18.83 -16.83
CA LEU A 458 -27.08 -19.16 -18.20
C LEU A 458 -26.98 -17.88 -19.02
N ILE A 459 -25.81 -17.61 -19.59
CA ILE A 459 -25.62 -16.52 -20.55
C ILE A 459 -25.89 -17.07 -21.94
N LEU A 460 -26.85 -16.48 -22.63
CA LEU A 460 -27.21 -16.76 -24.02
C LEU A 460 -26.75 -15.58 -24.87
N THR A 461 -26.03 -15.85 -25.96
CA THR A 461 -25.58 -14.82 -26.91
C THR A 461 -26.14 -15.14 -28.28
N CYS A 462 -26.95 -14.23 -28.82
CA CYS A 462 -27.55 -14.36 -30.14
C CYS A 462 -26.47 -14.47 -31.23
N LYS A 463 -26.59 -15.40 -32.18
CA LYS A 463 -25.64 -15.50 -33.30
C LYS A 463 -25.82 -14.41 -34.36
N GLY A 464 -27.01 -13.82 -34.46
CA GLY A 464 -27.35 -12.78 -35.42
C GLY A 464 -26.85 -11.40 -35.01
N CYS A 465 -27.44 -10.83 -33.94
CA CYS A 465 -27.12 -9.47 -33.47
C CYS A 465 -26.04 -9.41 -32.38
N LYS A 466 -25.60 -10.56 -31.84
CA LYS A 466 -24.69 -10.66 -30.68
C LYS A 466 -25.24 -10.12 -29.36
N ASP A 467 -26.53 -9.87 -29.26
CA ASP A 467 -27.16 -9.52 -27.99
C ASP A 467 -27.00 -10.63 -26.96
N VAL A 468 -26.81 -10.21 -25.70
CA VAL A 468 -26.55 -11.09 -24.57
C VAL A 468 -27.74 -11.06 -23.63
N THR A 469 -28.30 -12.24 -23.34
CA THR A 469 -29.39 -12.44 -22.39
C THR A 469 -28.92 -13.34 -21.26
N GLU A 470 -29.09 -12.91 -20.01
CA GLU A 470 -28.81 -13.72 -18.83
C GLU A 470 -30.12 -14.34 -18.31
N LYS A 471 -30.16 -15.66 -18.16
CA LYS A 471 -31.28 -16.42 -17.57
C LYS A 471 -30.83 -17.00 -16.24
N GLU A 472 -31.64 -16.85 -15.20
CA GLU A 472 -31.34 -17.42 -13.87
C GLU A 472 -31.56 -18.95 -13.83
N ASP A 473 -32.33 -19.49 -14.77
CA ASP A 473 -32.58 -20.92 -14.90
C ASP A 473 -31.50 -21.60 -15.76
N ILE A 474 -30.74 -22.52 -15.17
CA ILE A 474 -29.72 -23.31 -15.88
C ILE A 474 -30.36 -24.34 -16.81
N ASP A 475 -31.53 -24.86 -16.43
CA ASP A 475 -32.24 -25.91 -17.17
C ASP A 475 -33.10 -25.30 -18.30
N TYR A 476 -32.90 -24.02 -18.59
CA TYR A 476 -33.53 -23.32 -19.69
C TYR A 476 -33.30 -24.07 -21.02
N ASP A 477 -34.40 -24.43 -21.67
CA ASP A 477 -34.37 -25.09 -22.97
C ASP A 477 -33.84 -24.12 -24.04
N ILE A 478 -32.59 -24.31 -24.43
CA ILE A 478 -31.89 -23.52 -25.45
C ILE A 478 -32.64 -23.53 -26.79
N SER A 479 -33.39 -24.59 -27.10
CA SER A 479 -34.17 -24.68 -28.34
C SER A 479 -35.35 -23.69 -28.39
N SER A 480 -35.76 -23.16 -27.24
CA SER A 480 -36.78 -22.12 -27.12
C SER A 480 -36.24 -20.69 -27.22
N PHE A 481 -34.92 -20.51 -27.40
CA PHE A 481 -34.31 -19.18 -27.49
C PHE A 481 -34.83 -18.42 -28.71
N THR A 482 -35.31 -17.20 -28.47
CA THR A 482 -35.72 -16.27 -29.53
C THR A 482 -35.20 -14.88 -29.19
N CYS A 483 -34.41 -14.30 -30.10
CA CYS A 483 -33.90 -12.94 -29.96
C CYS A 483 -34.84 -11.92 -30.61
N GLU A 484 -34.84 -10.67 -30.13
CA GLU A 484 -35.62 -9.57 -30.72
C GLU A 484 -35.30 -9.33 -32.20
N CYS A 485 -34.10 -9.70 -32.65
CA CYS A 485 -33.70 -9.62 -34.06
C CYS A 485 -34.27 -10.77 -34.94
N GLY A 486 -35.06 -11.69 -34.37
CA GLY A 486 -35.67 -12.83 -35.08
C GLY A 486 -34.77 -14.07 -35.23
N GLU A 487 -33.55 -14.06 -34.70
CA GLU A 487 -32.65 -15.23 -34.70
C GLU A 487 -32.99 -16.18 -33.54
N SER A 488 -32.97 -17.48 -33.83
CA SER A 488 -33.30 -18.57 -32.88
C SER A 488 -32.06 -19.35 -32.42
N LYS A 489 -30.90 -19.10 -33.03
CA LYS A 489 -29.64 -19.72 -32.64
C LYS A 489 -28.86 -18.81 -31.68
N CYS A 490 -28.45 -19.37 -30.55
CA CYS A 490 -27.51 -18.73 -29.63
C CYS A 490 -26.28 -19.60 -29.37
N THR A 491 -25.25 -18.98 -28.81
CA THR A 491 -24.21 -19.66 -28.02
C THR A 491 -24.57 -19.52 -26.55
N HIS A 492 -24.30 -20.54 -25.73
CA HIS A 492 -24.62 -20.52 -24.30
C HIS A 492 -23.35 -20.71 -23.45
N LYS A 493 -23.34 -20.13 -22.26
CA LYS A 493 -22.30 -20.31 -21.26
C LYS A 493 -22.90 -20.28 -19.86
N SER A 494 -22.69 -21.35 -19.09
CA SER A 494 -23.03 -21.37 -17.67
C SER A 494 -22.09 -20.46 -16.89
N LYS A 495 -22.66 -19.64 -16.00
CA LYS A 495 -21.94 -18.74 -15.10
C LYS A 495 -22.36 -19.08 -13.67
N SER A 496 -21.39 -19.28 -12.79
CA SER A 496 -21.61 -19.42 -11.35
C SER A 496 -21.07 -18.16 -10.68
N ILE A 497 -21.93 -17.47 -9.93
CA ILE A 497 -21.61 -16.27 -9.16
C ILE A 497 -21.71 -16.65 -7.68
N LEU A 498 -20.64 -16.38 -6.94
CA LEU A 498 -20.63 -16.53 -5.50
C LEU A 498 -20.97 -15.18 -4.85
N LYS A 499 -21.92 -15.20 -3.91
CA LYS A 499 -22.30 -14.03 -3.12
C LYS A 499 -22.25 -14.36 -1.63
N ILE A 500 -21.75 -13.42 -0.83
CA ILE A 500 -21.76 -13.55 0.64
C ILE A 500 -23.17 -13.24 1.16
N ASP A 501 -23.73 -14.12 1.99
CA ASP A 501 -24.96 -13.83 2.74
C ASP A 501 -24.64 -12.93 3.95
N LEU A 502 -24.58 -11.63 3.70
CA LEU A 502 -24.29 -10.62 4.72
C LEU A 502 -25.25 -10.69 5.91
N LYS A 503 -26.52 -11.07 5.72
CA LYS A 503 -27.50 -11.16 6.81
C LYS A 503 -27.15 -12.28 7.77
N LYS A 504 -26.84 -13.48 7.26
CA LYS A 504 -26.45 -14.61 8.11
C LYS A 504 -25.09 -14.40 8.75
N ALA A 505 -24.11 -13.90 8.00
CA ALA A 505 -22.79 -13.64 8.55
C ALA A 505 -22.86 -12.55 9.65
N SER A 506 -23.62 -11.48 9.44
CA SER A 506 -23.86 -10.45 10.46
C SER A 506 -24.55 -11.01 11.71
N ARG A 507 -25.51 -11.94 11.56
CA ARG A 507 -26.14 -12.60 12.70
C ARG A 507 -25.12 -13.42 13.51
N PHE A 508 -24.28 -14.21 12.83
CA PHE A 508 -23.23 -14.98 13.48
C PHE A 508 -22.26 -14.09 14.27
N ILE A 509 -21.80 -13.00 13.64
CA ILE A 509 -20.91 -12.01 14.27
C ILE A 509 -21.59 -11.38 15.49
N LYS A 510 -22.82 -10.88 15.35
CA LYS A 510 -23.60 -10.24 16.42
C LYS A 510 -23.72 -11.15 17.64
N THR A 511 -24.00 -12.44 17.44
CA THR A 511 -24.08 -13.40 18.55
C THR A 511 -22.75 -13.58 19.27
N LYS A 512 -21.66 -13.80 18.54
CA LYS A 512 -20.35 -14.14 19.12
C LYS A 512 -19.66 -12.94 19.78
N ILE A 513 -19.76 -11.76 19.17
CA ILE A 513 -19.21 -10.52 19.75
C ILE A 513 -20.10 -9.97 20.86
N GLY A 514 -21.43 -10.05 20.69
CA GLY A 514 -22.38 -9.57 21.69
C GLY A 514 -22.20 -10.26 23.04
N SER A 515 -21.94 -11.57 23.07
CA SER A 515 -21.66 -12.29 24.32
C SER A 515 -20.39 -11.79 25.01
N ILE A 516 -19.33 -11.51 24.25
CA ILE A 516 -18.06 -11.01 24.78
C ILE A 516 -18.22 -9.58 25.31
N LEU A 517 -18.91 -8.71 24.56
CA LEU A 517 -19.15 -7.33 24.97
C LEU A 517 -20.00 -7.25 26.25
N LYS A 518 -20.99 -8.13 26.38
CA LYS A 518 -21.77 -8.29 27.61
C LYS A 518 -20.89 -8.63 28.81
N GLU A 519 -19.99 -9.60 28.68
CA GLU A 519 -19.09 -10.00 29.77
C GLU A 519 -18.20 -8.85 30.27
N VAL A 520 -17.91 -7.87 29.43
CA VAL A 520 -17.04 -6.72 29.76
C VAL A 520 -17.85 -5.45 30.08
N GLY A 521 -19.16 -5.59 30.28
CA GLY A 521 -20.03 -4.55 30.83
C GLY A 521 -20.84 -3.72 29.82
N TYR A 522 -20.84 -4.07 28.53
CA TYR A 522 -21.69 -3.39 27.54
C TYR A 522 -23.12 -3.92 27.50
N THR A 523 -24.04 -3.12 26.94
CA THR A 523 -25.47 -3.44 26.85
C THR A 523 -25.78 -4.75 26.10
N ASP A 524 -26.71 -5.52 26.66
CA ASP A 524 -27.26 -6.74 26.04
C ASP A 524 -28.11 -6.47 24.79
N LYS A 525 -28.70 -5.27 24.70
CA LYS A 525 -29.54 -4.84 23.58
C LYS A 525 -28.86 -3.66 22.88
N PRO A 526 -28.06 -3.89 21.84
CA PRO A 526 -27.43 -2.81 21.10
C PRO A 526 -28.46 -2.03 20.28
N SER A 527 -28.25 -0.73 20.10
CA SER A 527 -29.05 0.09 19.18
C SER A 527 -28.54 -0.07 17.75
N ILE A 528 -29.44 -0.08 16.77
CA ILE A 528 -29.09 -0.15 15.35
C ILE A 528 -29.36 1.22 14.74
N SER A 529 -28.38 1.76 14.05
CA SER A 529 -28.50 3.02 13.33
C SER A 529 -28.12 2.83 11.86
N THR A 530 -28.76 3.59 10.97
CA THR A 530 -28.40 3.64 9.56
C THR A 530 -27.83 5.00 9.22
N ILE A 531 -26.61 5.03 8.68
CA ILE A 531 -25.86 6.23 8.33
C ILE A 531 -25.65 6.25 6.83
N SER A 532 -26.03 7.37 6.18
CA SER A 532 -25.72 7.59 4.77
C SER A 532 -24.31 8.14 4.63
N ILE A 533 -23.48 7.48 3.82
CA ILE A 533 -22.10 7.89 3.51
C ILE A 533 -21.93 7.78 2.00
N ASN A 534 -21.66 8.89 1.31
CA ASN A 534 -21.55 8.96 -0.16
C ASN A 534 -22.73 8.28 -0.88
N GLU A 535 -23.96 8.69 -0.54
CA GLU A 535 -25.23 8.18 -1.11
C GLU A 535 -25.59 6.73 -0.77
N SER A 536 -24.68 5.99 -0.12
CA SER A 536 -24.90 4.60 0.32
C SER A 536 -25.33 4.54 1.79
N LYS A 537 -26.32 3.70 2.10
CA LYS A 537 -26.80 3.48 3.47
C LYS A 537 -26.03 2.35 4.13
N HIS A 538 -25.46 2.62 5.30
CA HIS A 538 -24.66 1.67 6.07
C HIS A 538 -25.28 1.45 7.46
N GLU A 539 -25.35 0.19 7.90
CA GLU A 539 -25.85 -0.19 9.23
C GLU A 539 -24.71 -0.21 10.25
N PHE A 540 -24.93 0.43 11.41
CA PHE A 540 -24.04 0.43 12.56
C PHE A 540 -24.77 -0.10 13.79
N ILE A 541 -24.07 -0.88 14.61
CA ILE A 541 -24.62 -1.50 15.82
C ILE A 541 -23.88 -0.92 17.03
N SER A 542 -24.55 -0.11 17.85
CA SER A 542 -23.96 0.60 18.98
C SER A 542 -24.18 -0.18 20.28
N TYR A 543 -23.09 -0.43 21.00
CA TYR A 543 -23.06 -1.00 22.35
C TYR A 543 -22.69 0.09 23.36
N HIS A 544 -23.37 0.13 24.50
CA HIS A 544 -23.24 1.20 25.50
C HIS A 544 -22.78 0.64 26.84
N ASN A 545 -21.94 1.37 27.60
CA ASN A 545 -21.54 1.03 28.97
C ASN A 545 -21.31 2.30 29.79
N ASN A 546 -22.22 2.65 30.72
CA ASN A 546 -22.07 3.65 31.79
C ASN A 546 -21.42 5.03 31.45
N ASN A 547 -21.26 5.37 30.15
CA ASN A 547 -20.79 6.61 29.48
C ASN A 547 -19.91 6.33 28.24
N GLU A 548 -19.59 5.08 27.92
CA GLU A 548 -18.82 4.69 26.74
C GLU A 548 -19.70 4.06 25.66
N ILE A 549 -19.39 4.37 24.40
CA ILE A 549 -20.04 3.79 23.22
C ILE A 549 -18.99 3.12 22.35
N VAL A 550 -19.28 1.91 21.89
CA VAL A 550 -18.53 1.21 20.84
C VAL A 550 -19.48 0.80 19.75
N GLN A 551 -19.16 1.15 18.50
CA GLN A 551 -19.93 0.79 17.32
C GLN A 551 -19.31 -0.39 16.59
N LEU A 552 -20.16 -1.22 16.00
CA LEU A 552 -19.77 -2.29 15.10
C LEU A 552 -20.23 -1.97 13.68
N PHE A 553 -19.31 -2.03 12.72
CA PHE A 553 -19.58 -1.92 11.30
C PHE A 553 -19.15 -3.19 10.57
N ILE A 554 -20.08 -3.86 9.90
CA ILE A 554 -19.87 -5.15 9.24
C ILE A 554 -20.02 -4.95 7.73
N THR A 555 -18.99 -5.31 6.94
CA THR A 555 -18.98 -5.07 5.49
C THR A 555 -18.24 -6.16 4.71
N SER A 556 -18.77 -6.53 3.53
CA SER A 556 -18.01 -7.27 2.50
C SER A 556 -17.35 -6.35 1.48
N ASP A 557 -17.75 -5.07 1.47
CA ASP A 557 -17.32 -4.10 0.48
C ASP A 557 -16.00 -3.45 0.89
N TYR A 558 -15.24 -3.04 -0.13
CA TYR A 558 -14.03 -2.27 0.06
C TYR A 558 -14.32 -0.91 0.72
N ILE A 559 -13.58 -0.62 1.79
CA ILE A 559 -13.71 0.63 2.55
C ILE A 559 -12.95 1.72 1.82
N ARG A 560 -13.69 2.64 1.19
CA ARG A 560 -13.13 3.77 0.45
C ARG A 560 -12.50 4.80 1.41
N PRO A 561 -11.46 5.55 0.99
CA PRO A 561 -10.84 6.59 1.82
C PRO A 561 -11.83 7.64 2.34
N SER A 562 -12.86 7.99 1.55
CA SER A 562 -13.92 8.90 1.99
C SER A 562 -14.75 8.35 3.16
N PHE A 563 -14.95 7.03 3.22
CA PHE A 563 -15.60 6.37 4.35
C PHE A 563 -14.72 6.41 5.60
N VAL A 564 -13.41 6.18 5.45
CA VAL A 564 -12.43 6.30 6.54
C VAL A 564 -12.46 7.71 7.14
N LYS A 565 -12.42 8.74 6.29
CA LYS A 565 -12.53 10.14 6.73
C LYS A 565 -13.82 10.38 7.53
N ARG A 566 -14.94 9.80 7.08
CA ARG A 566 -16.24 9.93 7.75
C ARG A 566 -16.29 9.23 9.11
N LEU A 567 -15.70 8.04 9.23
CA LEU A 567 -15.57 7.36 10.53
C LEU A 567 -14.75 8.20 11.52
N SER A 568 -13.69 8.86 11.05
CA SER A 568 -12.89 9.75 11.88
C SER A 568 -13.70 10.96 12.37
N THR A 569 -14.47 11.63 11.49
CA THR A 569 -15.27 12.81 11.90
C THR A 569 -16.45 12.49 12.80
N MET A 570 -17.01 11.27 12.74
CA MET A 570 -18.04 10.82 13.69
C MET A 570 -17.51 10.72 15.13
N MET A 571 -16.20 10.53 15.32
CA MET A 571 -15.54 10.39 16.63
C MET A 571 -16.11 9.29 17.54
N ILE A 572 -16.85 8.32 16.99
CA ILE A 572 -17.35 7.16 17.74
C ILE A 572 -16.39 5.97 17.52
N PRO A 573 -15.85 5.36 18.60
CA PRO A 573 -15.04 4.15 18.50
C PRO A 573 -15.74 3.05 17.70
N THR A 574 -15.26 2.77 16.48
CA THR A 574 -15.90 1.83 15.56
C THR A 574 -15.00 0.63 15.30
N ILE A 575 -15.47 -0.56 15.67
CA ILE A 575 -14.88 -1.85 15.30
C ILE A 575 -15.39 -2.21 13.91
N ILE A 576 -14.47 -2.36 12.97
CA ILE A 576 -14.76 -2.72 11.60
C ILE A 576 -14.57 -4.22 11.44
N ILE A 577 -15.55 -4.90 10.86
CA ILE A 577 -15.49 -6.33 10.54
C ILE A 577 -15.66 -6.52 9.05
N THR A 578 -14.65 -7.14 8.45
CA THR A 578 -14.54 -7.33 7.02
C THR A 578 -14.82 -8.78 6.66
N LEU A 579 -15.65 -9.01 5.65
CA LEU A 579 -15.94 -10.34 5.12
C LEU A 579 -15.31 -10.51 3.76
N GLY A 580 -14.44 -11.51 3.62
CA GLY A 580 -13.83 -11.81 2.33
C GLY A 580 -12.86 -10.73 1.83
N MET A 581 -12.22 -10.00 2.74
CA MET A 581 -11.14 -9.08 2.39
C MET A 581 -9.79 -9.75 2.54
N SER A 582 -8.92 -9.58 1.52
CA SER A 582 -7.56 -10.11 1.56
C SER A 582 -6.71 -9.40 2.61
N GLU A 583 -5.73 -10.12 3.15
CA GLU A 583 -4.83 -9.60 4.19
C GLU A 583 -4.05 -8.35 3.74
N GLU A 584 -3.67 -8.27 2.46
CA GLU A 584 -3.01 -7.09 1.88
C GLU A 584 -3.88 -5.82 2.03
N LYS A 585 -5.18 -5.93 1.76
CA LYS A 585 -6.12 -4.81 1.91
C LYS A 585 -6.32 -4.43 3.38
N ILE A 586 -6.32 -5.42 4.26
CA ILE A 586 -6.40 -5.21 5.71
C ILE A 586 -5.16 -4.49 6.22
N GLN A 587 -3.97 -4.89 5.77
CA GLN A 587 -2.73 -4.19 6.12
C GLN A 587 -2.76 -2.73 5.65
N SER A 588 -3.27 -2.46 4.45
CA SER A 588 -3.43 -1.08 3.97
C SER A 588 -4.38 -0.24 4.84
N LEU A 589 -5.41 -0.85 5.45
CA LEU A 589 -6.29 -0.15 6.39
C LEU A 589 -5.61 0.05 7.76
N ASN A 590 -4.86 -0.94 8.23
CA ASN A 590 -4.02 -0.83 9.44
C ASN A 590 -3.01 0.32 9.33
N ASP A 591 -2.38 0.48 8.17
CA ASP A 591 -1.44 1.56 7.90
C ASP A 591 -2.12 2.94 7.88
N GLN A 592 -3.43 2.99 7.59
CA GLN A 592 -4.28 4.19 7.70
C GLN A 592 -4.87 4.39 9.12
N GLY A 593 -4.45 3.60 10.10
CA GLY A 593 -4.92 3.71 11.49
C GLY A 593 -6.35 3.18 11.72
N LEU A 594 -6.84 2.30 10.85
CA LEU A 594 -8.04 1.49 11.08
C LEU A 594 -7.64 0.07 11.43
N PHE A 595 -8.24 -0.54 12.45
CA PHE A 595 -7.90 -1.91 12.87
C PHE A 595 -9.07 -2.87 12.62
N PRO A 596 -9.36 -3.23 11.35
CA PRO A 596 -10.44 -4.15 11.06
C PRO A 596 -10.12 -5.58 11.52
N ILE A 597 -11.16 -6.33 11.89
CA ILE A 597 -11.09 -7.75 12.22
C ILE A 597 -11.74 -8.55 11.09
N ASN A 598 -10.97 -9.43 10.45
CA ASN A 598 -11.48 -10.33 9.42
C ASN A 598 -12.49 -11.35 9.99
N PHE A 599 -13.50 -11.69 9.20
CA PHE A 599 -14.54 -12.64 9.60
C PHE A 599 -13.98 -14.02 9.93
N GLY A 600 -12.97 -14.50 9.20
CA GLY A 600 -12.30 -15.78 9.48
C GLY A 600 -11.72 -15.85 10.89
N LYS A 601 -11.19 -14.74 11.44
CA LYS A 601 -10.70 -14.69 12.83
C LYS A 601 -11.85 -14.88 13.81
N ILE A 602 -12.96 -14.16 13.59
CA ILE A 602 -14.18 -14.31 14.41
C ILE A 602 -14.73 -15.72 14.28
N TYR A 603 -14.62 -16.36 13.12
CA TYR A 603 -15.10 -17.71 12.88
C TYR A 603 -14.32 -18.75 13.69
N TYR A 604 -12.98 -18.76 13.57
CA TYR A 604 -12.14 -19.81 14.15
C TYR A 604 -11.65 -19.57 15.59
N LEU A 605 -11.45 -18.32 16.01
CA LEU A 605 -10.99 -18.03 17.37
C LEU A 605 -12.07 -18.43 18.39
N LYS A 606 -11.64 -18.99 19.52
CA LYS A 606 -12.52 -19.47 20.59
C LYS A 606 -12.51 -18.50 21.77
N GLY A 607 -13.65 -18.40 22.47
CA GLY A 607 -13.88 -17.70 23.74
C GLY A 607 -12.84 -16.64 24.10
N ASN A 608 -11.87 -17.02 24.94
CA ASN A 608 -10.86 -16.13 25.49
C ASN A 608 -9.93 -15.51 24.44
N ASP A 609 -9.49 -16.24 23.42
CA ASP A 609 -8.60 -15.71 22.39
C ASP A 609 -9.29 -14.61 21.57
N LEU A 610 -10.57 -14.81 21.24
CA LEU A 610 -11.36 -13.78 20.54
C LEU A 610 -11.63 -12.58 21.44
N LYS A 611 -11.84 -12.81 22.74
CA LYS A 611 -12.02 -11.75 23.73
C LYS A 611 -10.77 -10.89 23.89
N GLU A 612 -9.60 -11.50 23.98
CA GLU A 612 -8.32 -10.78 24.02
C GLU A 612 -8.12 -9.90 22.79
N GLU A 613 -8.30 -10.46 21.58
CA GLU A 613 -8.18 -9.72 20.31
C GLU A 613 -9.17 -8.53 20.27
N LEU A 614 -10.42 -8.76 20.65
CA LEU A 614 -11.46 -7.73 20.63
C LEU A 614 -11.15 -6.59 21.61
N LEU A 615 -10.72 -6.93 22.83
CA LEU A 615 -10.35 -5.94 23.85
C LEU A 615 -9.12 -5.14 23.44
N GLU A 616 -8.13 -5.79 22.81
CA GLU A 616 -6.95 -5.11 22.27
C GLU A 616 -7.35 -4.10 21.19
N VAL A 617 -8.23 -4.49 20.25
CA VAL A 617 -8.74 -3.60 19.20
C VAL A 617 -9.53 -2.44 19.81
N ILE A 618 -10.43 -2.70 20.77
CA ILE A 618 -11.17 -1.64 21.47
C ILE A 618 -10.21 -0.66 22.15
N GLN A 619 -9.19 -1.16 22.84
CA GLN A 619 -8.21 -0.31 23.51
C GLN A 619 -7.41 0.54 22.51
N ARG A 620 -6.99 -0.03 21.38
CA ARG A 620 -6.29 0.71 20.31
C ARG A 620 -7.18 1.82 19.73
N ILE A 621 -8.44 1.51 19.43
CA ILE A 621 -9.40 2.50 18.92
C ILE A 621 -9.62 3.62 19.95
N LYS A 622 -9.75 3.31 21.24
CA LYS A 622 -9.90 4.31 22.33
C LYS A 622 -8.66 5.17 22.53
N LEU A 623 -7.45 4.60 22.41
CA LEU A 623 -6.22 5.38 22.51
C LEU A 623 -6.09 6.34 21.32
N GLN A 624 -6.44 5.87 20.12
CA GLN A 624 -6.48 6.70 18.93
C GLN A 624 -7.58 7.75 18.99
N SER A 625 -8.74 7.49 19.59
CA SER A 625 -9.84 8.45 19.59
C SER A 625 -9.43 9.79 20.20
N LYS A 626 -8.49 9.81 21.16
CA LYS A 626 -7.90 11.05 21.69
C LYS A 626 -7.09 11.83 20.65
N THR A 627 -6.29 11.16 19.82
CA THR A 627 -5.54 11.78 18.72
C THR A 627 -6.47 12.16 17.56
N LYS A 628 -7.52 11.36 17.33
CA LYS A 628 -8.49 11.57 16.25
C LYS A 628 -9.40 12.77 16.47
N VAL A 629 -9.55 13.33 17.69
CA VAL A 629 -10.36 14.56 17.88
C VAL A 629 -9.77 15.71 17.07
N SER A 630 -8.46 15.97 17.20
CA SER A 630 -7.82 17.07 16.46
C SER A 630 -7.73 16.77 14.96
N GLU A 631 -7.49 15.51 14.56
CA GLU A 631 -7.55 15.11 13.14
C GLU A 631 -8.97 15.28 12.54
N ALA A 632 -10.01 14.91 13.31
CA ALA A 632 -11.40 15.08 12.93
C ALA A 632 -11.76 16.57 12.81
N ALA A 633 -11.30 17.39 13.75
CA ALA A 633 -11.48 18.84 13.71
C ALA A 633 -10.78 19.48 12.52
N ASP A 634 -9.57 19.02 12.18
CA ASP A 634 -8.85 19.48 10.97
C ASP A 634 -9.60 19.10 9.69
N HIS A 635 -10.13 17.88 9.62
CA HIS A 635 -10.95 17.44 8.50
C HIS A 635 -12.26 18.22 8.40
N ALA A 636 -12.92 18.48 9.52
CA ALA A 636 -14.13 19.27 9.61
C ALA A 636 -13.88 20.73 9.23
N TYR A 637 -12.79 21.34 9.70
CA TYR A 637 -12.37 22.70 9.33
C TYR A 637 -12.22 22.82 7.82
N MET A 638 -11.50 21.87 7.18
CA MET A 638 -11.34 21.88 5.72
C MET A 638 -12.65 21.62 4.98
N SER A 639 -13.52 20.76 5.52
CA SER A 639 -14.84 20.45 4.98
C SER A 639 -15.75 21.69 4.97
N LEU A 640 -15.83 22.36 6.12
CA LEU A 640 -16.59 23.59 6.33
C LEU A 640 -16.05 24.77 5.53
N LYS A 641 -14.72 24.92 5.43
CA LYS A 641 -14.06 25.97 4.62
C LYS A 641 -14.32 25.82 3.12
N MET A 642 -14.65 24.61 2.65
CA MET A 642 -14.99 24.34 1.25
C MET A 642 -16.48 24.58 0.93
N ILE A 643 -17.31 24.90 1.93
CA ILE A 643 -18.69 25.31 1.69
C ILE A 643 -18.65 26.65 0.92
N PRO A 644 -19.26 26.74 -0.27
CA PRO A 644 -19.31 27.99 -1.03
C PRO A 644 -19.92 29.14 -0.23
N GLU A 645 -19.47 30.37 -0.50
CA GLU A 645 -20.05 31.58 0.10
C GLU A 645 -21.52 31.78 -0.30
N GLU A 646 -21.88 31.35 -1.52
CA GLU A 646 -23.25 31.35 -2.04
C GLU A 646 -23.96 30.04 -1.63
N PRO A 647 -24.99 30.11 -0.74
CA PRO A 647 -25.70 28.92 -0.25
C PRO A 647 -26.29 28.02 -1.34
N GLU A 648 -26.71 28.57 -2.47
CA GLU A 648 -27.31 27.83 -3.59
C GLU A 648 -26.31 26.86 -4.26
N GLU A 649 -25.01 27.13 -4.18
CA GLU A 649 -23.95 26.30 -4.77
C GLU A 649 -23.59 25.07 -3.92
N ILE A 650 -24.17 24.94 -2.72
CA ILE A 650 -23.91 23.81 -1.81
C ILE A 650 -24.49 22.52 -2.40
N LYS A 651 -23.61 21.65 -2.89
CA LYS A 651 -23.95 20.33 -3.43
C LYS A 651 -24.85 19.54 -2.48
N GLU A 652 -25.88 18.88 -3.02
CA GLU A 652 -26.81 18.04 -2.26
C GLU A 652 -26.11 16.94 -1.43
N SER A 653 -24.95 16.48 -1.90
CA SER A 653 -24.12 15.50 -1.20
C SER A 653 -23.68 15.96 0.20
N TYR A 654 -23.57 17.28 0.42
CA TYR A 654 -23.29 17.88 1.73
C TYR A 654 -24.61 18.28 2.40
N ASN A 655 -25.02 17.56 3.45
CA ASN A 655 -26.32 17.72 4.10
C ASN A 655 -26.21 18.14 5.57
N ASP A 656 -27.35 18.46 6.19
CA ASP A 656 -27.45 18.94 7.57
C ASP A 656 -26.70 18.06 8.56
N LYS A 657 -26.78 16.72 8.39
CA LYS A 657 -26.08 15.78 9.26
C LYS A 657 -24.55 15.89 9.15
N ILE A 658 -24.04 16.11 7.94
CA ILE A 658 -22.60 16.32 7.73
C ILE A 658 -22.18 17.64 8.37
N PHE A 659 -22.97 18.70 8.19
CA PHE A 659 -22.75 19.99 8.83
C PHE A 659 -22.72 19.88 10.36
N GLU A 660 -23.69 19.20 10.97
CA GLU A 660 -23.74 18.97 12.42
C GLU A 660 -22.52 18.19 12.94
N ASP A 661 -22.08 17.15 12.22
CA ASP A 661 -20.89 16.36 12.61
C ASP A 661 -19.60 17.20 12.49
N ASP A 662 -19.46 18.01 11.44
CA ASP A 662 -18.30 18.86 11.25
C ASP A 662 -18.24 19.96 12.33
N VAL A 663 -19.36 20.62 12.63
CA VAL A 663 -19.45 21.61 13.72
C VAL A 663 -19.14 20.97 15.07
N PHE A 664 -19.69 19.78 15.35
CA PHE A 664 -19.40 19.06 16.58
C PHE A 664 -17.91 18.74 16.72
N ALA A 665 -17.23 18.33 15.65
CA ALA A 665 -15.79 18.07 15.67
C ALA A 665 -14.98 19.32 16.08
N LEU A 666 -15.33 20.49 15.56
CA LEU A 666 -14.68 21.76 15.96
C LEU A 666 -14.94 22.08 17.45
N LEU A 667 -16.20 21.96 17.89
CA LEU A 667 -16.57 22.23 19.29
C LEU A 667 -15.90 21.26 20.26
N LYS A 668 -15.80 19.97 19.89
CA LYS A 668 -15.19 18.92 20.71
C LYS A 668 -13.68 19.12 20.92
N ASP A 669 -13.01 19.66 19.91
CA ASP A 669 -11.59 19.99 19.97
C ASP A 669 -11.33 21.16 20.94
N ILE A 670 -12.12 22.23 20.85
CA ILE A 670 -12.04 23.39 21.77
C ILE A 670 -12.50 23.00 23.19
N ILE A 671 -13.57 22.21 23.29
CA ILE A 671 -14.31 21.88 24.51
C ILE A 671 -14.44 20.35 24.64
N PRO A 672 -13.48 19.67 25.30
CA PRO A 672 -13.39 18.21 25.30
C PRO A 672 -14.60 17.46 25.87
N ASN A 673 -15.44 18.10 26.68
CA ASN A 673 -16.67 17.53 27.22
C ASN A 673 -17.93 17.90 26.40
N ALA A 674 -17.77 18.45 25.19
CA ALA A 674 -18.90 18.61 24.29
C ALA A 674 -19.48 17.24 23.91
N GLU A 675 -20.80 17.14 23.86
CA GLU A 675 -21.53 15.98 23.41
C GLU A 675 -22.45 16.34 22.26
N LYS A 676 -22.64 15.40 21.35
CA LYS A 676 -23.62 15.44 20.27
C LYS A 676 -24.74 14.46 20.57
N TRP A 677 -25.97 14.92 20.54
CA TRP A 677 -27.17 14.11 20.76
C TRP A 677 -27.81 13.75 19.43
N GLY A 678 -27.37 12.64 18.84
CA GLY A 678 -27.80 12.23 17.50
C GLY A 678 -29.21 11.64 17.37
N LYS A 679 -29.52 11.15 16.15
CA LYS A 679 -30.80 10.55 15.71
C LYS A 679 -31.42 9.46 16.61
N GLU A 680 -30.69 8.87 17.56
CA GLU A 680 -31.24 7.87 18.49
C GLU A 680 -32.34 8.44 19.40
N LYS A 681 -32.47 9.78 19.48
CA LYS A 681 -33.56 10.50 20.14
C LYS A 681 -34.55 11.19 19.18
N SER A 682 -34.52 10.86 17.88
CA SER A 682 -35.43 11.43 16.88
C SER A 682 -36.90 11.26 17.29
N GLY A 683 -37.68 12.35 17.24
CA GLY A 683 -39.06 12.40 17.74
C GLY A 683 -39.20 12.84 19.21
N LYS A 684 -38.08 13.08 19.91
CA LYS A 684 -38.06 13.72 21.24
C LYS A 684 -37.40 15.10 21.13
N ALA A 685 -37.89 16.05 21.91
CA ALA A 685 -37.36 17.42 21.89
C ALA A 685 -35.98 17.48 22.59
N TYR A 686 -34.90 17.36 21.82
CA TYR A 686 -33.52 17.56 22.27
C TYR A 686 -32.79 18.48 21.29
N PRO A 687 -31.90 19.38 21.78
CA PRO A 687 -30.99 20.12 20.91
C PRO A 687 -29.93 19.19 20.29
N GLU A 688 -29.19 19.69 19.30
CA GLU A 688 -28.14 18.91 18.61
C GLU A 688 -27.02 18.47 19.56
N GLY A 689 -26.74 19.25 20.60
CA GLY A 689 -25.85 18.81 21.67
C GLY A 689 -25.71 19.78 22.83
N ILE A 690 -24.79 19.43 23.74
CA ILE A 690 -24.54 20.14 24.99
C ILE A 690 -23.04 20.18 25.30
N PHE A 691 -22.60 21.21 26.02
CA PHE A 691 -21.28 21.24 26.65
C PHE A 691 -21.31 22.08 27.93
N ALA A 692 -20.31 21.91 28.78
CA ALA A 692 -20.19 22.66 30.01
C ALA A 692 -18.78 23.21 30.19
N ILE A 693 -18.65 24.46 30.62
CA ILE A 693 -17.36 25.10 30.86
C ILE A 693 -17.27 25.46 32.34
N SER A 694 -16.15 25.10 32.97
CA SER A 694 -15.81 25.52 34.32
C SER A 694 -14.49 26.29 34.31
N SER A 695 -14.45 27.44 34.97
CA SER A 695 -13.23 28.25 35.12
C SER A 695 -13.12 28.80 36.54
N LYS A 696 -11.90 28.81 37.07
CA LYS A 696 -11.54 29.46 38.34
C LYS A 696 -10.44 30.47 38.09
N ASN A 697 -10.58 31.69 38.63
CA ASN A 697 -9.53 32.69 38.52
C ASN A 697 -8.39 32.34 39.48
N VAL A 698 -7.31 31.76 38.94
CA VAL A 698 -6.16 31.27 39.71
C VAL A 698 -5.41 32.42 40.41
N ASN A 699 -5.43 33.62 39.82
CA ASN A 699 -4.78 34.82 40.35
C ASN A 699 -5.56 35.47 41.51
N LYS A 700 -6.75 34.95 41.84
CA LYS A 700 -7.58 35.38 42.98
C LYS A 700 -7.83 34.18 43.90
N PRO A 701 -7.10 34.07 45.03
CA PRO A 701 -7.14 32.90 45.93
C PRO A 701 -8.54 32.49 46.40
N ASN A 702 -9.46 33.46 46.48
CA ASN A 702 -10.86 33.27 46.93
C ASN A 702 -11.90 33.33 45.80
N SER A 703 -11.48 33.19 44.53
CA SER A 703 -12.45 33.17 43.42
C SER A 703 -13.31 31.91 43.44
N THR A 704 -14.63 32.10 43.31
CA THR A 704 -15.57 31.00 43.16
C THR A 704 -15.44 30.40 41.76
N MET A 705 -15.54 29.07 41.67
CA MET A 705 -15.55 28.36 40.38
C MET A 705 -16.81 28.77 39.61
N ILE A 706 -16.62 29.37 38.44
CA ILE A 706 -17.71 29.70 37.52
C ILE A 706 -18.00 28.46 36.69
N LYS A 707 -19.21 27.91 36.81
CA LYS A 707 -19.70 26.76 36.05
C LYS A 707 -20.86 27.20 35.16
N ARG A 708 -20.77 26.95 33.86
CA ARG A 708 -21.77 27.31 32.87
C ARG A 708 -22.06 26.12 31.96
N VAL A 709 -23.30 26.02 31.52
CA VAL A 709 -23.80 24.95 30.66
C VAL A 709 -24.39 25.60 29.42
N PHE A 710 -24.09 25.03 28.26
CA PHE A 710 -24.50 25.54 26.96
C PHE A 710 -25.08 24.40 26.14
N SER A 711 -26.11 24.69 25.37
CA SER A 711 -26.60 23.78 24.33
C SER A 711 -26.41 24.43 22.96
N TYR A 712 -26.35 23.63 21.92
CA TYR A 712 -26.17 24.13 20.56
C TYR A 712 -27.09 23.42 19.58
N ASP A 713 -27.40 24.13 18.50
CA ASP A 713 -28.22 23.65 17.39
C ASP A 713 -27.60 24.15 16.07
N CYS A 714 -27.46 23.24 15.10
CA CYS A 714 -26.79 23.52 13.83
C CYS A 714 -27.83 23.60 12.73
N LYS A 715 -27.75 24.62 11.87
CA LYS A 715 -28.65 24.81 10.73
C LYS A 715 -27.86 25.04 9.45
N LEU A 716 -28.13 24.24 8.43
CA LEU A 716 -27.61 24.43 7.08
C LEU A 716 -28.72 25.02 6.20
N THR A 717 -28.43 26.09 5.47
CA THR A 717 -29.32 26.64 4.45
C THR A 717 -28.68 26.59 3.07
N ARG A 718 -29.51 26.39 2.04
CA ARG A 718 -29.15 26.59 0.63
C ARG A 718 -29.84 27.83 0.03
N SER A 719 -30.51 28.61 0.87
CA SER A 719 -31.21 29.82 0.45
C SER A 719 -30.30 31.03 0.57
N ASP A 720 -30.21 31.84 -0.48
CA ASP A 720 -29.45 33.08 -0.48
C ASP A 720 -29.93 34.10 0.56
N ASP A 721 -31.24 34.11 0.85
CA ASP A 721 -31.84 34.94 1.91
C ASP A 721 -31.41 34.55 3.34
N GLY A 722 -30.70 33.44 3.51
CA GLY A 722 -30.31 32.88 4.80
C GLY A 722 -31.34 31.91 5.40
N TYR A 723 -30.99 31.28 6.51
CA TYR A 723 -31.87 30.32 7.20
C TYR A 723 -32.98 31.06 7.94
N ASN A 724 -34.23 30.63 7.71
CA ASN A 724 -35.40 31.19 8.36
C ASN A 724 -35.68 30.51 9.71
N LEU A 725 -35.40 31.20 10.81
CA LEU A 725 -35.77 30.79 12.18
C LEU A 725 -37.26 31.09 12.45
N GLY A 726 -38.13 30.44 11.68
CA GLY A 726 -39.58 30.61 11.77
C GLY A 726 -40.19 30.11 13.09
N ARG A 727 -41.52 30.21 13.20
CA ARG A 727 -42.28 29.93 14.44
C ARG A 727 -42.01 28.55 15.04
N ASP A 728 -41.89 27.51 14.22
CA ASP A 728 -41.64 26.15 14.70
C ASP A 728 -40.26 25.99 15.33
N GLN A 729 -39.23 26.65 14.77
CA GLN A 729 -37.87 26.62 15.31
C GLN A 729 -37.77 27.39 16.62
N LYS A 730 -38.45 28.54 16.70
CA LYS A 730 -38.59 29.31 17.95
C LYS A 730 -39.18 28.47 19.07
N ARG A 731 -40.30 27.78 18.80
CA ARG A 731 -40.95 26.88 19.76
C ARG A 731 -40.02 25.72 20.17
N GLN A 732 -39.36 25.06 19.22
CA GLN A 732 -38.46 23.95 19.51
C GLN A 732 -37.30 24.37 20.43
N ALA A 733 -36.65 25.49 20.12
CA ALA A 733 -35.55 26.00 20.92
C ALA A 733 -36.00 26.36 22.36
N PHE A 734 -37.18 26.97 22.52
CA PHE A 734 -37.77 27.21 23.84
C PHE A 734 -38.01 25.91 24.62
N GLU A 735 -38.64 24.91 23.99
CA GLU A 735 -38.88 23.60 24.64
C GLU A 735 -37.58 22.90 25.06
N TYR A 736 -36.49 23.09 24.31
CA TYR A 736 -35.17 22.56 24.69
C TYR A 736 -34.62 23.25 25.93
N VAL A 737 -34.72 24.59 25.99
CA VAL A 737 -34.22 25.39 27.09
C VAL A 737 -34.98 25.07 28.38
N GLU A 738 -36.31 25.06 28.33
CA GLU A 738 -37.17 24.74 29.47
C GLU A 738 -36.82 23.36 30.06
N LYS A 739 -36.77 22.32 29.21
CA LYS A 739 -36.40 20.96 29.64
C LYS A 739 -34.98 20.84 30.20
N LEU A 740 -34.05 21.65 29.72
CA LEU A 740 -32.67 21.65 30.23
C LEU A 740 -32.55 22.44 31.53
N ASN A 741 -33.32 23.50 31.70
CA ASN A 741 -33.36 24.26 32.96
C ASN A 741 -33.97 23.43 34.09
N ASP A 742 -34.98 22.62 33.79
CA ASP A 742 -35.60 21.68 34.73
C ASP A 742 -34.79 20.41 34.98
N ASN A 743 -33.65 20.24 34.31
CA ASN A 743 -32.82 19.06 34.48
C ASN A 743 -31.94 19.16 35.75
N ASP A 744 -32.10 18.22 36.68
CA ASP A 744 -31.34 18.17 37.94
C ASP A 744 -29.82 18.25 37.78
N TYR A 745 -29.26 17.70 36.69
CA TYR A 745 -27.81 17.77 36.46
C TYR A 745 -27.36 19.15 35.98
N VAL A 746 -28.17 19.84 35.17
CA VAL A 746 -27.90 21.20 34.71
C VAL A 746 -28.05 22.18 35.86
N SER A 747 -29.16 22.10 36.60
CA SER A 747 -29.46 22.98 37.72
C SER A 747 -28.46 22.81 38.87
N SER A 748 -28.02 21.59 39.17
CA SER A 748 -27.00 21.35 40.21
C SER A 748 -25.58 21.73 39.79
N PHE A 749 -25.23 21.62 38.51
CA PHE A 749 -23.88 21.94 38.03
C PHE A 749 -23.67 23.43 37.78
N SER A 750 -24.64 24.10 37.13
CA SER A 750 -24.53 25.50 36.72
C SER A 750 -24.53 26.42 37.93
N SER A 751 -23.62 27.41 38.01
CA SER A 751 -23.65 28.38 39.12
C SER A 751 -24.85 29.34 39.06
N LYS A 752 -25.67 29.25 38.00
CA LYS A 752 -26.93 29.97 37.85
C LYS A 752 -28.16 29.08 38.05
N ASN A 753 -27.97 27.79 38.31
CA ASN A 753 -29.03 26.78 38.37
C ASN A 753 -29.86 26.65 37.08
N GLU A 754 -29.33 27.08 35.94
CA GLU A 754 -29.99 27.08 34.63
C GLU A 754 -28.96 26.91 33.49
N LEU A 755 -29.45 26.64 32.28
CA LEU A 755 -28.73 26.74 31.02
C LEU A 755 -28.30 28.19 30.77
N THR A 756 -27.03 28.39 30.42
CA THR A 756 -26.46 29.74 30.25
C THR A 756 -26.83 30.38 28.92
N ALA A 757 -26.68 29.63 27.83
CA ALA A 757 -27.08 30.07 26.52
C ALA A 757 -27.43 28.87 25.62
N HIS A 758 -28.29 29.13 24.64
CA HIS A 758 -28.57 28.22 23.54
C HIS A 758 -27.96 28.80 22.25
N ILE A 759 -27.02 28.07 21.66
CA ILE A 759 -26.16 28.56 20.57
C ILE A 759 -26.68 28.03 19.23
N PHE A 760 -27.09 28.94 18.35
CA PHE A 760 -27.41 28.65 16.96
C PHE A 760 -26.16 28.81 16.09
N ILE A 761 -25.83 27.77 15.33
CA ILE A 761 -24.70 27.73 14.41
C ILE A 761 -25.22 27.56 12.99
N CYS A 762 -24.93 28.50 12.09
CA CYS A 762 -25.44 28.45 10.72
C CYS A 762 -24.43 28.97 9.70
N ASN A 763 -24.48 28.45 8.47
CA ASN A 763 -23.70 29.01 7.36
C ASN A 763 -24.16 30.42 6.99
N LYS A 764 -25.47 30.72 7.06
CA LYS A 764 -26.00 32.07 6.81
C LYS A 764 -27.34 32.27 7.51
N PHE A 765 -27.43 33.28 8.38
CA PHE A 765 -28.69 33.65 9.04
C PHE A 765 -29.41 34.78 8.28
N GLN A 766 -30.74 34.80 8.37
CA GLN A 766 -31.52 35.99 8.02
C GLN A 766 -31.53 36.99 9.19
N GLU A 767 -30.97 38.19 9.03
CA GLU A 767 -30.78 39.15 10.14
C GLU A 767 -32.06 39.49 10.91
N LYS A 768 -33.17 39.76 10.21
CA LYS A 768 -34.48 40.05 10.83
C LYS A 768 -34.99 38.90 11.72
N GLN A 769 -34.57 37.67 11.45
CA GLN A 769 -34.98 36.50 12.24
C GLN A 769 -34.14 36.32 13.51
N LYS A 770 -32.91 36.85 13.58
CA LYS A 770 -32.12 36.88 14.82
C LYS A 770 -32.82 37.74 15.88
N GLU A 771 -33.24 38.93 15.49
CA GLU A 771 -34.02 39.85 16.34
C GLU A 771 -35.33 39.20 16.78
N GLY A 772 -36.09 38.64 15.84
CA GLY A 772 -37.34 37.98 16.16
C GLY A 772 -37.20 36.71 17.02
N MET A 773 -36.06 36.01 17.00
CA MET A 773 -35.79 34.88 17.91
C MET A 773 -35.42 35.38 19.31
N ARG A 774 -34.62 36.45 19.41
CA ARG A 774 -34.28 37.08 20.68
C ARG A 774 -35.52 37.59 21.41
N ASP A 775 -36.36 38.33 20.71
CA ASP A 775 -37.57 38.91 21.29
C ASP A 775 -38.51 37.80 21.78
N TYR A 776 -38.63 36.70 21.02
CA TYR A 776 -39.38 35.52 21.43
C TYR A 776 -38.78 34.82 22.66
N PHE A 777 -37.45 34.64 22.73
CA PHE A 777 -36.79 34.04 23.89
C PHE A 777 -37.07 34.84 25.16
N ASN A 778 -36.92 36.17 25.09
CA ASN A 778 -37.15 37.06 26.22
C ASN A 778 -38.63 37.10 26.63
N GLU A 779 -39.57 37.03 25.69
CA GLU A 779 -41.00 37.00 25.97
C GLU A 779 -41.46 35.65 26.53
N ALA A 780 -40.97 34.54 25.97
CA ALA A 780 -41.43 33.19 26.30
C ALA A 780 -40.84 32.63 27.60
N LEU A 781 -39.57 32.94 27.92
CA LEU A 781 -38.91 32.46 29.15
C LEU A 781 -39.31 33.28 30.39
N GLY A 782 -39.89 34.46 30.21
CA GLY A 782 -40.32 35.35 31.29
C GLY A 782 -39.15 35.84 32.16
N GLU A 783 -39.44 36.24 33.41
CA GLU A 783 -38.43 36.66 34.38
C GLU A 783 -37.75 35.48 35.12
N GLU A 784 -38.23 34.25 34.92
CA GLU A 784 -37.77 33.06 35.67
C GLU A 784 -36.41 32.55 35.21
N TYR A 785 -36.07 32.70 33.92
CA TYR A 785 -34.79 32.22 33.36
C TYR A 785 -34.02 33.33 32.65
N ASN A 786 -32.69 33.30 32.77
CA ASN A 786 -31.78 34.24 32.07
C ASN A 786 -30.97 33.57 30.96
N THR A 787 -31.46 32.45 30.42
CA THR A 787 -30.85 31.78 29.27
C THR A 787 -30.96 32.67 28.04
N ILE A 788 -29.83 32.94 27.36
CA ILE A 788 -29.81 33.79 26.17
C ILE A 788 -29.69 32.97 24.87
N PRO A 789 -30.27 33.44 23.75
CA PRO A 789 -29.92 32.93 22.44
C PRO A 789 -28.58 33.54 21.98
N CYS A 790 -27.70 32.69 21.46
CA CYS A 790 -26.39 33.08 20.93
C CYS A 790 -26.29 32.65 19.47
N PHE A 791 -25.85 33.54 18.58
CA PHE A 791 -25.73 33.28 17.15
C PHE A 791 -24.27 33.35 16.72
N ILE A 792 -23.80 32.30 16.05
CA ILE A 792 -22.46 32.24 15.44
C ILE A 792 -22.60 31.76 13.99
N ASP A 793 -22.11 32.59 13.07
CA ASP A 793 -22.02 32.20 11.66
C ASP A 793 -20.81 31.28 11.42
N LEU A 794 -20.81 30.59 10.29
CA LEU A 794 -19.77 29.64 9.94
C LEU A 794 -18.38 30.30 9.86
N GLU A 795 -18.31 31.51 9.30
CA GLU A 795 -17.06 32.26 9.18
C GLU A 795 -16.44 32.54 10.55
N SER A 796 -17.25 32.94 11.53
CA SER A 796 -16.81 33.21 12.89
C SER A 796 -16.46 31.94 13.65
N LEU A 797 -17.18 30.83 13.43
CA LEU A 797 -16.82 29.53 14.02
C LEU A 797 -15.46 29.04 13.50
N LEU A 798 -15.23 29.12 12.19
CA LEU A 798 -13.95 28.77 11.58
C LEU A 798 -12.82 29.66 12.13
N TYR A 799 -13.07 30.97 12.27
CA TYR A 799 -12.09 31.89 12.83
C TYR A 799 -11.75 31.60 14.29
N LEU A 800 -12.76 31.30 15.12
CA LEU A 800 -12.56 30.89 16.51
C LEU A 800 -11.68 29.64 16.62
N HIS A 801 -11.92 28.64 15.76
CA HIS A 801 -11.13 27.41 15.72
C HIS A 801 -9.70 27.65 15.22
N GLU A 802 -9.52 28.52 14.21
CA GLU A 802 -8.20 28.92 13.71
C GLU A 802 -7.36 29.58 14.80
N CYS A 803 -7.90 30.59 15.49
CA CYS A 803 -7.21 31.25 16.61
C CYS A 803 -6.87 30.26 17.74
N TYR A 804 -7.75 29.30 18.03
CA TYR A 804 -7.48 28.24 19.00
C TYR A 804 -6.28 27.37 18.59
N ARG A 805 -6.26 26.88 17.34
CA ARG A 805 -5.21 25.99 16.83
C ARG A 805 -3.85 26.65 16.80
N GLU A 806 -3.77 27.90 16.36
CA GLU A 806 -2.52 28.66 16.30
C GLU A 806 -1.88 28.88 17.68
N ASN A 807 -2.68 28.81 18.75
CA ASN A 807 -2.26 29.17 20.11
C ASN A 807 -2.43 28.03 21.14
N VAL A 808 -2.62 26.79 20.69
CA VAL A 808 -3.04 25.64 21.51
C VAL A 808 -2.17 25.42 22.76
N GLU A 809 -0.84 25.52 22.64
CA GLU A 809 0.09 25.35 23.76
C GLU A 809 -0.13 26.42 24.85
N HIS A 810 -0.28 27.68 24.44
CA HIS A 810 -0.51 28.79 25.36
C HIS A 810 -1.85 28.65 26.07
N LEU A 811 -2.91 28.32 25.33
CA LEU A 811 -4.27 28.21 25.85
C LEU A 811 -4.40 27.03 26.81
N HIS A 812 -3.73 25.89 26.53
CA HIS A 812 -3.70 24.77 27.47
C HIS A 812 -2.93 25.10 28.75
N ALA A 813 -1.84 25.86 28.66
CA ALA A 813 -1.10 26.31 29.83
C ALA A 813 -1.88 27.34 30.68
N ASN A 814 -2.84 28.05 30.09
CA ASN A 814 -3.67 29.09 30.73
C ASN A 814 -5.17 28.77 30.58
N ARG A 815 -5.52 27.52 30.86
CA ARG A 815 -6.84 26.96 30.53
C ARG A 815 -7.97 27.68 31.25
N ASN A 816 -7.79 28.08 32.51
CA ASN A 816 -8.87 28.74 33.24
C ASN A 816 -9.18 30.12 32.65
N LEU A 817 -8.16 30.90 32.29
CA LEU A 817 -8.26 32.20 31.66
C LEU A 817 -8.95 32.06 30.31
N PHE A 818 -8.50 31.13 29.46
CA PHE A 818 -9.14 30.87 28.17
C PHE A 818 -10.62 30.49 28.34
N TYR A 819 -10.93 29.58 29.27
CA TYR A 819 -12.30 29.15 29.54
C TYR A 819 -13.16 30.26 30.15
N GLU A 820 -12.59 31.14 30.97
CA GLU A 820 -13.25 32.35 31.46
C GLU A 820 -13.66 33.24 30.27
N LYS A 821 -12.76 33.44 29.30
CA LYS A 821 -13.05 34.27 28.13
C LYS A 821 -14.02 33.61 27.15
N LEU A 822 -13.95 32.30 26.96
CA LEU A 822 -14.95 31.53 26.20
C LEU A 822 -16.34 31.63 26.81
N ILE A 823 -16.46 31.55 28.14
CA ILE A 823 -17.73 31.78 28.84
C ILE A 823 -18.28 33.17 28.52
N LEU A 824 -17.42 34.20 28.50
CA LEU A 824 -17.84 35.57 28.16
C LEU A 824 -18.26 35.69 26.69
N LEU A 825 -17.59 34.98 25.78
CA LEU A 825 -17.92 34.95 24.35
C LEU A 825 -19.30 34.31 24.12
N PHE A 826 -19.55 33.11 24.66
CA PHE A 826 -20.83 32.41 24.50
C PHE A 826 -21.98 33.02 25.30
N LYS A 827 -21.71 34.06 26.08
CA LYS A 827 -22.73 34.92 26.70
C LYS A 827 -23.08 36.14 25.85
N LYS A 828 -22.58 36.24 24.62
CA LYS A 828 -22.97 37.27 23.66
C LYS A 828 -24.14 36.78 22.80
N GLU A 829 -25.03 37.70 22.44
CA GLU A 829 -26.10 37.41 21.49
C GLU A 829 -25.55 37.10 20.10
N ILE A 830 -24.57 37.87 19.62
CA ILE A 830 -23.94 37.68 18.31
C ILE A 830 -22.42 37.55 18.50
N ILE A 831 -21.86 36.45 18.01
CA ILE A 831 -20.42 36.22 17.95
C ILE A 831 -19.94 36.51 16.53
N ASN A 832 -19.01 37.45 16.39
CA ASN A 832 -18.32 37.76 15.15
C ASN A 832 -16.80 37.82 15.39
N LYS A 833 -16.02 37.94 14.31
CA LYS A 833 -14.55 38.03 14.38
C LYS A 833 -14.02 39.05 15.39
N LYS A 834 -14.63 40.25 15.47
CA LYS A 834 -14.20 41.29 16.43
C LYS A 834 -14.38 40.87 17.89
N GLU A 835 -15.44 40.13 18.20
CA GLU A 835 -15.64 39.60 19.56
C GLU A 835 -14.67 38.46 19.87
N ILE A 836 -14.29 37.66 18.86
CA ILE A 836 -13.24 36.63 18.97
C ILE A 836 -11.88 37.29 19.24
N ASP A 837 -11.50 38.30 18.48
CA ASP A 837 -10.23 39.03 18.66
C ASP A 837 -10.08 39.54 20.09
N LYS A 838 -11.13 40.17 20.64
CA LYS A 838 -11.13 40.71 22.01
C LYS A 838 -10.89 39.63 23.07
N ILE A 839 -11.35 38.40 22.85
CA ILE A 839 -11.11 37.32 23.82
C ILE A 839 -9.69 36.77 23.70
N PHE A 840 -9.16 36.64 22.49
CA PHE A 840 -7.82 36.11 22.27
C PHE A 840 -6.74 37.10 22.68
N GLU A 841 -6.97 38.40 22.47
CA GLU A 841 -6.10 39.46 23.00
C GLU A 841 -5.88 39.29 24.52
N LYS A 842 -6.95 38.98 25.27
CA LYS A 842 -6.89 38.76 26.73
C LYS A 842 -6.44 37.36 27.12
N ALA A 843 -6.79 36.33 26.35
CA ALA A 843 -6.44 34.94 26.66
C ALA A 843 -4.96 34.65 26.39
N LEU A 844 -4.32 35.44 25.52
CA LEU A 844 -2.90 35.34 25.16
C LEU A 844 -2.02 36.37 25.87
N ASP A 845 -2.61 37.23 26.69
CA ASP A 845 -1.92 38.26 27.45
C ASP A 845 -0.92 37.63 28.42
N LYS A 846 0.35 38.03 28.28
CA LYS A 846 1.44 37.51 29.11
C LYS A 846 1.32 37.94 30.56
N ASP A 847 0.70 39.09 30.83
CA ASP A 847 0.55 39.65 32.17
C ASP A 847 -0.59 38.97 32.95
N LEU A 848 -1.48 38.26 32.25
CA LEU A 848 -2.62 37.54 32.84
C LEU A 848 -2.38 36.04 32.98
N LYS A 849 -1.18 35.54 32.64
CA LYS A 849 -0.85 34.11 32.67
C LYS A 849 -1.05 33.47 34.04
N GLU A 850 -1.52 32.24 34.02
CA GLU A 850 -1.66 31.37 35.20
C GLU A 850 -0.34 30.70 35.58
N ASN A 851 0.50 30.39 34.57
CA ASN A 851 1.76 29.68 34.75
C ASN A 851 2.92 30.49 34.16
N GLU A 852 3.93 30.78 34.99
CA GLU A 852 5.20 31.30 34.51
C GLU A 852 5.97 30.17 33.80
N ILE A 853 6.32 30.40 32.54
CA ILE A 853 7.09 29.47 31.73
C ILE A 853 8.45 30.12 31.49
N LEU A 854 9.53 29.44 31.89
CA LEU A 854 10.89 29.84 31.55
C LEU A 854 11.05 29.84 30.03
N ASP A 855 11.44 30.97 29.45
CA ASP A 855 11.72 31.06 28.02
C ASP A 855 13.04 30.33 27.70
N THR A 856 12.92 29.02 27.44
CA THR A 856 14.07 28.16 27.15
C THR A 856 14.78 28.55 25.85
N LYS A 857 14.11 29.23 24.91
CA LYS A 857 14.75 29.78 23.72
C LYS A 857 15.65 30.96 24.09
N LYS A 858 15.18 31.86 24.96
CA LYS A 858 15.99 32.94 25.51
C LYS A 858 17.19 32.39 26.28
N VAL A 859 16.98 31.39 27.15
CA VAL A 859 18.05 30.68 27.86
C VAL A 859 19.08 30.10 26.89
N THR A 860 18.62 29.37 25.86
CA THR A 860 19.50 28.76 24.84
C THR A 860 20.28 29.81 24.05
N LYS A 861 19.64 30.95 23.71
CA LYS A 861 20.29 32.05 23.00
C LYS A 861 21.36 32.70 23.86
N THR A 862 21.05 33.01 25.12
CA THR A 862 22.03 33.54 26.07
C THR A 862 23.15 32.54 26.38
N PHE A 863 22.86 31.23 26.38
CA PHE A 863 23.88 30.21 26.61
C PHE A 863 24.84 30.02 25.42
N LYS A 864 24.43 30.35 24.19
CA LYS A 864 25.33 30.40 23.03
C LYS A 864 26.23 31.64 23.00
N GLU A 865 25.86 32.66 23.77
CA GLU A 865 26.62 33.91 23.93
C GLU A 865 27.59 33.84 25.13
N TYR A 866 27.51 32.77 25.95
CA TYR A 866 28.54 32.30 26.87
C TYR A 866 29.41 31.24 26.19
#